data_AF-A0A7J0H8E8-F1
#
_entry.id   AF-A0A7J0H8E8-F1
#
_cell.length_a   1.000
_cell.length_b   1.000
_cell.length_c   1.000
_cell.angle_alpha   90.00
_cell.angle_beta   90.00
_cell.angle_gamma   90.00
#
_symmetry.space_group_name_H-M   'P 1'
#
loop_
_entity.id
_entity.type
_entity.pdbx_description
1 polymer ?
#
loop_
_entity_poly.entity_id
_entity_poly.type
_entity_poly.pdbx_seq_one_letter_code
_entity_poly.pdbx_strand_id
1 'polypeptide(L)'
;MDRSEVARPIIITLDGPNYIPWSQAMSSFLKRRKLWRYVTGDIKAPTQGAAETPTEFIVRLEEWDSKNHQIITWIRNTSIPSISLQFGRFNTAHTIWDFLATRYTTADLACQYQLLTSLCRQRQDPGQSISAFLPQIYSIWDQLTPSEPKWLCAGDSTLFATYRDQQRLILFLMGLSDIYEPVRASLLHRIPLPTLEQAISELLSEETRLGLISSSHVDTALAAPVSKGRGSFGGSRGFSTSGTQSSGSASRHNECTFCHATDHRLLTCPVRFCQYCRKKGPGHYKSDCPNNPTRRYTRPQSTAATVEVSSSASTPLTLIDVSDLPALVQQILSASAPPGREAMDCFQVTKKFDFNFNFNFTLSLKLLQKEKLWIAFRVRVLWRMASKECAQAFIQAFNAACKSNGAAKVVIPPGTYMSGEVFFQGPCTTPAPITVEVQGTVLAQTDLSEYVNGQWFAIQNIDGLILEGGGTFDGRGNESWQYDDCGGKAACNSRLPPSLVFNKVNNSLLQGINLVNSKGFNMKICESYNFTAQGLNISAPWDSPNTDGIHISRSDLVTVSSSTIGTGDDCISIGEGSTNVSISDINCGPGHGISIGSLGKRPDEEDVRGIIVTNCTLSDTTNGARIKTWHQSPQLQASNIVFENIVMNNVRNPIFIDQNYGSKNKPGSSNVKISDVHFKNIRGTTISNVAVSLNCSHTVPCEGVELVDIDFKYTGKITAQDVTLTAACENAKATFSGTQNISPCVV
;
A
#
# COMPACT_ATOMS: atom_id res chain seq x y z
N MET A 1 -35.95 58.63 -15.72
CA MET A 1 -35.02 57.81 -14.90
C MET A 1 -35.84 57.19 -13.80
N ASP A 2 -36.13 55.89 -13.88
CA ASP A 2 -36.69 55.15 -12.75
C ASP A 2 -35.56 54.44 -12.00
N ARG A 3 -35.63 54.42 -10.66
CA ARG A 3 -34.48 54.23 -9.76
C ARG A 3 -34.65 52.96 -8.90
N SER A 4 -35.18 51.90 -9.51
CA SER A 4 -35.82 50.76 -8.82
C SER A 4 -35.26 49.35 -9.14
N GLU A 5 -34.34 49.17 -10.10
CA GLU A 5 -33.69 47.85 -10.38
C GLU A 5 -32.25 47.71 -9.85
N VAL A 6 -31.75 48.61 -8.99
CA VAL A 6 -30.40 48.52 -8.40
C VAL A 6 -30.40 47.73 -7.07
N ALA A 7 -30.70 46.44 -7.15
CA ALA A 7 -30.32 45.45 -6.15
C ALA A 7 -29.57 44.34 -6.87
N ARG A 8 -28.32 44.05 -6.46
CA ARG A 8 -27.38 43.15 -7.16
C ARG A 8 -28.09 41.85 -7.62
N PRO A 9 -28.41 41.70 -8.92
CA PRO A 9 -29.29 40.61 -9.37
C PRO A 9 -28.57 39.25 -9.40
N ILE A 10 -27.24 39.28 -9.28
CA ILE A 10 -26.37 38.12 -9.07
C ILE A 10 -25.60 38.42 -7.79
N ILE A 11 -25.84 37.61 -6.76
CA ILE A 11 -25.21 37.75 -5.44
C ILE A 11 -23.79 37.17 -5.46
N ILE A 12 -23.56 36.16 -6.31
CA ILE A 12 -22.29 35.45 -6.46
C ILE A 12 -21.30 36.33 -7.24
N THR A 13 -20.12 36.56 -6.68
CA THR A 13 -19.02 37.25 -7.37
C THR A 13 -18.00 36.22 -7.83
N LEU A 14 -17.69 36.16 -9.13
CA LEU A 14 -16.74 35.23 -9.71
C LEU A 14 -15.34 35.46 -9.13
N ASP A 15 -14.80 34.45 -8.44
CA ASP A 15 -13.45 34.42 -7.88
C ASP A 15 -12.52 33.39 -8.54
N GLY A 16 -13.08 32.51 -9.38
CA GLY A 16 -12.39 31.46 -10.12
C GLY A 16 -12.96 30.08 -9.80
N PRO A 17 -12.69 29.52 -8.60
CA PRO A 17 -13.25 28.24 -8.18
C PRO A 17 -14.79 28.20 -8.24
N ASN A 18 -15.48 29.30 -7.93
CA ASN A 18 -16.93 29.36 -7.93
C ASN A 18 -17.58 29.54 -9.32
N TYR A 19 -16.85 29.30 -10.41
CA TYR A 19 -17.33 29.52 -11.78
C TYR A 19 -18.63 28.77 -12.11
N ILE A 20 -18.80 27.51 -11.67
CA ILE A 20 -20.01 26.72 -11.96
C ILE A 20 -21.27 27.40 -11.40
N PRO A 21 -21.42 27.66 -10.08
CA PRO A 21 -22.60 28.33 -9.55
C PRO A 21 -22.75 29.79 -10.05
N TRP A 22 -21.65 30.51 -10.29
CA TRP A 22 -21.71 31.84 -10.91
C TRP A 22 -22.30 31.80 -12.33
N SER A 23 -21.86 30.85 -13.16
CA SER A 23 -22.31 30.72 -14.56
C SER A 23 -23.78 30.28 -14.66
N GLN A 24 -24.26 29.48 -13.70
CA GLN A 24 -25.68 29.13 -13.59
C GLN A 24 -26.54 30.36 -13.23
N ALA A 25 -26.09 31.18 -12.28
CA ALA A 25 -26.78 32.43 -11.91
C ALA A 25 -26.78 33.46 -13.07
N MET A 26 -25.62 33.67 -13.71
CA MET A 26 -25.48 34.58 -14.86
C MET A 26 -26.29 34.11 -16.07
N SER A 27 -26.26 32.81 -16.41
CA SER A 27 -27.05 32.28 -17.52
C SER A 27 -28.56 32.41 -17.27
N SER A 28 -29.02 32.20 -16.03
CA SER A 28 -30.42 32.38 -15.63
C SER A 28 -30.86 33.86 -15.72
N PHE A 29 -30.01 34.78 -15.28
CA PHE A 29 -30.22 36.23 -15.40
C PHE A 29 -30.31 36.68 -16.88
N LEU A 30 -29.39 36.22 -17.72
CA LEU A 30 -29.38 36.54 -19.15
C LEU A 30 -30.54 35.89 -19.92
N LYS A 31 -30.93 34.66 -19.58
CA LYS A 31 -32.12 34.00 -20.14
C LYS A 31 -33.39 34.77 -19.80
N ARG A 32 -33.57 35.20 -18.54
CA ARG A 32 -34.71 36.03 -18.10
C ARG A 32 -34.83 37.33 -18.90
N ARG A 33 -33.69 37.96 -19.26
CA ARG A 33 -33.64 39.20 -20.07
C ARG A 33 -33.59 38.96 -21.59
N LYS A 34 -33.73 37.71 -22.08
CA LYS A 34 -33.62 37.30 -23.49
C LYS A 34 -32.25 37.58 -24.16
N LEU A 35 -31.20 37.79 -23.36
CA LEU A 35 -29.85 38.17 -23.82
C LEU A 35 -28.88 36.97 -23.94
N TRP A 36 -29.27 35.78 -23.50
CA TRP A 36 -28.44 34.56 -23.53
C TRP A 36 -27.84 34.24 -24.92
N ARG A 37 -28.58 34.52 -26.00
CA ARG A 37 -28.17 34.22 -27.38
C ARG A 37 -27.01 35.08 -27.92
N TYR A 38 -26.71 36.20 -27.28
CA TYR A 38 -25.48 36.98 -27.55
C TYR A 38 -24.23 36.29 -26.98
N VAL A 39 -24.42 35.46 -25.95
CA VAL A 39 -23.33 34.78 -25.23
C VAL A 39 -23.06 33.39 -25.80
N THR A 40 -24.07 32.70 -26.35
CA THR A 40 -23.89 31.41 -27.06
C THR A 40 -23.50 31.55 -28.53
N GLY A 41 -23.49 32.77 -29.09
CA GLY A 41 -22.97 33.04 -30.44
C GLY A 41 -24.01 32.92 -31.55
N ASP A 42 -25.25 32.59 -31.18
CA ASP A 42 -26.42 32.57 -32.05
C ASP A 42 -26.68 33.95 -32.70
N ILE A 43 -26.50 35.04 -31.93
CA ILE A 43 -26.66 36.42 -32.39
C ILE A 43 -25.28 37.03 -32.65
N LYS A 44 -24.80 36.84 -33.88
CA LYS A 44 -23.53 37.39 -34.37
C LYS A 44 -23.63 38.90 -34.62
N ALA A 45 -22.48 39.56 -34.66
CA ALA A 45 -22.39 40.97 -35.03
C ALA A 45 -23.01 41.22 -36.42
N PRO A 46 -23.82 42.29 -36.58
CA PRO A 46 -24.38 42.70 -37.86
C PRO A 46 -23.32 42.83 -38.97
N THR A 47 -23.52 42.13 -40.08
CA THR A 47 -22.87 42.44 -41.36
C THR A 47 -23.85 43.21 -42.25
N GLN A 48 -23.34 44.15 -43.05
CA GLN A 48 -24.17 44.97 -43.93
C GLN A 48 -24.82 44.11 -45.01
N GLY A 49 -26.15 44.22 -45.16
CA GLY A 49 -26.89 43.52 -46.20
C GLY A 49 -26.76 44.21 -47.57
N ALA A 50 -26.81 43.44 -48.66
CA ALA A 50 -26.70 43.98 -50.03
C ALA A 50 -27.85 44.92 -50.47
N ALA A 51 -28.89 45.07 -49.65
CA ALA A 51 -30.06 45.91 -49.89
C ALA A 51 -30.43 46.81 -48.69
N GLU A 52 -29.52 46.97 -47.72
CA GLU A 52 -29.72 47.73 -46.48
C GLU A 52 -29.09 49.13 -46.61
N THR A 53 -29.78 50.19 -46.15
CA THR A 53 -29.19 51.53 -46.18
C THR A 53 -28.09 51.67 -45.12
N PRO A 54 -27.04 52.50 -45.35
CA PRO A 54 -25.97 52.68 -44.37
C PRO A 54 -26.47 53.13 -42.98
N THR A 55 -27.54 53.93 -42.93
CA THR A 55 -28.14 54.42 -41.69
C THR A 55 -28.84 53.31 -40.90
N GLU A 56 -29.58 52.42 -41.56
CA GLU A 56 -30.23 51.27 -40.92
C GLU A 56 -29.19 50.27 -40.39
N PHE A 57 -28.10 50.05 -41.15
CA PHE A 57 -26.99 49.23 -40.72
C PHE A 57 -26.33 49.78 -39.43
N ILE A 58 -26.07 51.09 -39.36
CA ILE A 58 -25.50 51.73 -38.17
C ILE A 58 -26.41 51.56 -36.95
N VAL A 59 -27.72 51.83 -37.09
CA VAL A 59 -28.68 51.66 -35.97
C VAL A 59 -28.71 50.20 -35.47
N ARG A 60 -28.69 49.22 -36.40
CA ARG A 60 -28.67 47.79 -36.06
C ARG A 60 -27.36 47.38 -35.39
N LEU A 61 -26.23 47.98 -35.78
CA LEU A 61 -24.93 47.77 -35.16
C LEU A 61 -24.86 48.38 -33.75
N GLU A 62 -25.31 49.63 -33.58
CA GLU A 62 -25.38 50.30 -32.28
C GLU A 62 -26.29 49.56 -31.29
N GLU A 63 -27.43 49.02 -31.73
CA GLU A 63 -28.29 48.21 -30.87
C GLU A 63 -27.58 46.92 -30.42
N TRP A 64 -26.91 46.21 -31.33
CA TRP A 64 -26.15 45.01 -31.01
C TRP A 64 -24.99 45.32 -30.05
N ASP A 65 -24.22 46.38 -30.32
CA ASP A 65 -23.10 46.81 -29.47
C ASP A 65 -23.55 47.23 -28.08
N SER A 66 -24.68 47.93 -27.98
CA SER A 66 -25.31 48.30 -26.71
C SER A 66 -25.64 47.06 -25.86
N LYS A 67 -26.25 46.03 -26.45
CA LYS A 67 -26.54 44.77 -25.73
C LYS A 67 -25.26 44.00 -25.39
N ASN A 68 -24.32 43.90 -26.32
CA ASN A 68 -23.03 43.24 -26.12
C ASN A 68 -22.26 43.86 -24.95
N HIS A 69 -22.05 45.18 -24.95
CA HIS A 69 -21.33 45.89 -23.90
C HIS A 69 -22.08 45.93 -22.56
N GLN A 70 -23.43 45.90 -22.57
CA GLN A 70 -24.22 45.74 -21.36
C GLN A 70 -23.93 44.39 -20.67
N ILE A 71 -23.80 43.30 -21.44
CA ILE A 71 -23.43 41.98 -20.91
C ILE A 71 -21.98 41.97 -20.40
N ILE A 72 -21.03 42.52 -21.18
CA ILE A 72 -19.62 42.65 -20.76
C ILE A 72 -19.53 43.41 -19.42
N THR A 73 -20.30 44.49 -19.26
CA THR A 73 -20.36 45.28 -18.02
C THR A 73 -20.88 44.47 -16.84
N TRP A 74 -21.93 43.64 -17.02
CA TRP A 74 -22.42 42.77 -15.96
C TRP A 74 -21.43 41.66 -15.58
N ILE A 75 -20.76 41.04 -16.54
CA ILE A 75 -19.70 40.05 -16.27
C ILE A 75 -18.54 40.73 -15.51
N ARG A 76 -18.13 41.93 -15.92
CA ARG A 76 -17.09 42.72 -15.25
C ARG A 76 -17.45 43.09 -13.81
N ASN A 77 -18.68 43.53 -13.57
CA ASN A 77 -19.17 43.94 -12.25
C ASN A 77 -19.50 42.76 -11.30
N THR A 78 -19.58 41.54 -11.82
CA THR A 78 -19.80 40.31 -11.05
C THR A 78 -18.55 39.43 -11.00
N SER A 79 -17.37 39.99 -11.27
CA SER A 79 -16.07 39.31 -11.19
C SER A 79 -15.09 40.10 -10.31
N ILE A 80 -14.20 39.42 -9.60
CA ILE A 80 -13.13 40.09 -8.84
C ILE A 80 -12.16 40.85 -9.77
N PRO A 81 -11.46 41.91 -9.30
CA PRO A 81 -10.60 42.75 -10.14
C PRO A 81 -9.52 41.99 -10.93
N SER A 82 -8.92 40.94 -10.36
CA SER A 82 -7.89 40.13 -11.03
C SER A 82 -8.40 39.36 -12.24
N ILE A 83 -9.69 39.04 -12.29
CA ILE A 83 -10.35 38.44 -13.45
C ILE A 83 -10.85 39.54 -14.38
N SER A 84 -11.50 40.57 -13.83
CA SER A 84 -12.18 41.60 -14.61
C SER A 84 -11.25 42.57 -15.36
N LEU A 85 -9.97 42.67 -14.95
CA LEU A 85 -8.91 43.34 -15.70
C LEU A 85 -8.51 42.61 -17.00
N GLN A 86 -8.69 41.29 -17.07
CA GLN A 86 -8.32 40.49 -18.24
C GLN A 86 -9.31 40.65 -19.41
N PHE A 87 -10.47 41.27 -19.17
CA PHE A 87 -11.52 41.42 -20.17
C PHE A 87 -11.23 42.49 -21.23
N GLY A 88 -10.28 43.40 -21.00
CA GLY A 88 -9.96 44.50 -21.92
C GLY A 88 -9.41 44.09 -23.29
N ARG A 89 -9.09 42.80 -23.49
CA ARG A 89 -8.65 42.24 -24.79
C ARG A 89 -9.78 41.62 -25.63
N PHE A 90 -11.01 41.61 -25.14
CA PHE A 90 -12.14 40.94 -25.78
C PHE A 90 -13.24 41.94 -26.15
N ASN A 91 -13.65 41.92 -27.43
CA ASN A 91 -14.65 42.85 -27.96
C ASN A 91 -16.09 42.29 -27.86
N THR A 92 -16.27 41.00 -27.52
CA THR A 92 -17.59 40.36 -27.48
C THR A 92 -17.84 39.59 -26.19
N ALA A 93 -19.07 39.65 -25.69
CA ALA A 93 -19.52 38.89 -24.53
C ALA A 93 -19.33 37.38 -24.72
N HIS A 94 -19.51 36.88 -25.95
CA HIS A 94 -19.20 35.50 -26.36
C HIS A 94 -17.75 35.12 -26.05
N THR A 95 -16.78 35.88 -26.56
CA THR A 95 -15.35 35.56 -26.36
C THR A 95 -14.90 35.65 -24.91
N ILE A 96 -15.55 36.50 -24.10
CA ILE A 96 -15.34 36.52 -22.64
C ILE A 96 -15.92 35.26 -22.00
N TRP A 97 -17.11 34.84 -22.41
CA TRP A 97 -17.77 33.66 -21.85
C TRP A 97 -17.01 32.37 -22.18
N ASP A 98 -16.58 32.19 -23.43
CA ASP A 98 -15.74 31.06 -23.87
C ASP A 98 -14.39 31.01 -23.16
N PHE A 99 -13.87 32.17 -22.75
CA PHE A 99 -12.63 32.29 -21.97
C PHE A 99 -12.82 32.00 -20.47
N LEU A 100 -14.04 32.18 -19.93
CA LEU A 100 -14.37 31.85 -18.53
C LEU A 100 -14.81 30.39 -18.37
N ALA A 101 -15.65 29.90 -19.30
CA ALA A 101 -15.55 28.51 -19.74
C ALA A 101 -14.13 28.26 -20.28
N THR A 102 -13.73 27.02 -20.58
CA THR A 102 -12.31 26.71 -20.86
C THR A 102 -11.42 26.93 -19.62
N ARG A 103 -11.16 28.16 -19.16
CA ARG A 103 -10.24 28.48 -18.06
C ARG A 103 -10.68 27.98 -16.68
N TYR A 104 -11.99 27.97 -16.41
CA TYR A 104 -12.58 27.56 -15.13
C TYR A 104 -13.60 26.41 -15.28
N THR A 105 -13.76 25.89 -16.49
CA THR A 105 -14.69 24.77 -16.79
C THR A 105 -13.97 23.52 -17.30
N THR A 106 -12.64 23.56 -17.45
CA THR A 106 -11.83 22.34 -17.50
C THR A 106 -11.92 21.63 -16.16
N ALA A 107 -12.57 20.47 -16.15
CA ALA A 107 -12.45 19.48 -15.08
C ALA A 107 -11.04 18.85 -15.15
N ASP A 108 -10.02 19.65 -14.83
CA ASP A 108 -8.67 19.16 -14.60
C ASP A 108 -8.68 18.21 -13.40
N LEU A 109 -7.87 17.15 -13.45
CA LEU A 109 -7.71 16.18 -12.37
C LEU A 109 -7.29 16.88 -11.06
N ALA A 110 -6.54 18.00 -11.16
CA ALA A 110 -6.21 18.85 -10.01
C ALA A 110 -7.45 19.50 -9.36
N CYS A 111 -8.45 19.92 -10.14
CA CYS A 111 -9.71 20.47 -9.63
C CYS A 111 -10.56 19.38 -8.96
N GLN A 112 -10.66 18.20 -9.60
CA GLN A 112 -11.31 17.04 -9.02
C GLN A 112 -10.66 16.63 -7.69
N TYR A 113 -9.33 16.59 -7.63
CA TYR A 113 -8.55 16.33 -6.42
C TYR A 113 -8.81 17.36 -5.31
N GLN A 114 -8.89 18.65 -5.64
CA GLN A 114 -9.22 19.71 -4.68
C GLN A 114 -10.65 19.58 -4.14
N LEU A 115 -11.63 19.28 -4.99
CA LEU A 115 -13.03 19.08 -4.59
C LEU A 115 -13.21 17.81 -3.74
N LEU A 116 -12.58 16.70 -4.10
CA LEU A 116 -12.55 15.48 -3.28
C LEU A 116 -11.84 15.70 -1.94
N THR A 117 -10.73 16.45 -1.92
CA THR A 117 -10.04 16.85 -0.68
C THR A 117 -10.94 17.69 0.21
N SER A 118 -11.72 18.60 -0.37
CA SER A 118 -12.67 19.45 0.36
C SER A 118 -13.84 18.62 0.90
N LEU A 119 -14.41 17.72 0.10
CA LEU A 119 -15.46 16.79 0.51
C LEU A 119 -15.04 15.91 1.69
N CYS A 120 -13.83 15.34 1.64
CA CYS A 120 -13.27 14.53 2.73
C CYS A 120 -13.00 15.33 4.01
N ARG A 121 -12.77 16.65 3.91
CA ARG A 121 -12.57 17.56 5.04
C ARG A 121 -13.87 18.14 5.61
N GLN A 122 -14.96 18.16 4.85
CA GLN A 122 -16.23 18.74 5.27
C GLN A 122 -16.81 17.97 6.47
N ARG A 123 -17.16 18.68 7.54
CA ARG A 123 -17.76 18.12 8.76
C ARG A 123 -18.87 19.04 9.26
N GLN A 124 -19.89 18.47 9.89
CA GLN A 124 -20.98 19.20 10.50
C GLN A 124 -20.47 20.00 11.71
N ASP A 125 -20.73 21.31 11.74
CA ASP A 125 -20.30 22.16 12.84
C ASP A 125 -21.07 21.83 14.15
N PRO A 126 -20.46 22.03 15.33
CA PRO A 126 -21.12 21.75 16.61
C PRO A 126 -22.44 22.53 16.77
N GLY A 127 -23.57 21.82 16.85
CA GLY A 127 -24.90 22.43 16.96
C GLY A 127 -25.53 22.88 15.64
N GLN A 128 -24.87 22.68 14.50
CA GLN A 128 -25.45 22.89 13.18
C GLN A 128 -26.50 21.81 12.89
N SER A 129 -27.70 22.19 12.43
CA SER A 129 -28.71 21.22 12.01
C SER A 129 -28.32 20.49 10.72
N ILE A 130 -28.81 19.27 10.53
CA ILE A 130 -28.61 18.49 9.29
C ILE A 130 -29.12 19.28 8.09
N SER A 131 -30.25 19.96 8.24
CA SER A 131 -30.83 20.85 7.20
C SER A 131 -29.90 22.01 6.80
N ALA A 132 -29.02 22.48 7.70
CA ALA A 132 -28.01 23.49 7.40
C ALA A 132 -26.67 22.92 6.90
N PHE A 133 -26.40 21.64 7.17
CA PHE A 133 -25.19 20.94 6.72
C PHE A 133 -25.34 20.38 5.29
N LEU A 134 -26.51 19.81 4.96
CA LEU A 134 -26.79 19.21 3.65
C LEU A 134 -26.44 20.10 2.44
N PRO A 135 -26.81 21.40 2.40
CA PRO A 135 -26.48 22.26 1.27
C PRO A 135 -24.98 22.43 1.03
N GLN A 136 -24.14 22.29 2.06
CA GLN A 136 -22.68 22.40 1.93
C GLN A 136 -22.11 21.19 1.19
N ILE A 137 -22.58 19.99 1.51
CA ILE A 137 -22.17 18.74 0.86
C ILE A 137 -22.71 18.68 -0.58
N TYR A 138 -23.99 19.02 -0.78
CA TYR A 138 -24.58 19.10 -2.11
C TYR A 138 -23.84 20.06 -3.04
N SER A 139 -23.44 21.25 -2.55
CA SER A 139 -22.64 22.21 -3.32
C SER A 139 -21.32 21.64 -3.85
N ILE A 140 -20.66 20.72 -3.11
CA ILE A 140 -19.43 20.07 -3.56
C ILE A 140 -19.73 18.96 -4.58
N TRP A 141 -20.80 18.17 -4.40
CA TRP A 141 -21.22 17.16 -5.36
C TRP A 141 -21.70 17.77 -6.69
N ASP A 142 -22.37 18.92 -6.66
CA ASP A 142 -22.79 19.66 -7.86
C ASP A 142 -21.56 20.17 -8.65
N GLN A 143 -20.50 20.57 -7.94
CA GLN A 143 -19.21 20.94 -8.56
C GLN A 143 -18.41 19.73 -9.08
N LEU A 144 -18.58 18.55 -8.50
CA LEU A 144 -17.99 17.29 -8.98
C LEU A 144 -18.76 16.70 -10.17
N THR A 145 -20.06 16.96 -10.30
CA THR A 145 -20.92 16.36 -11.35
C THR A 145 -20.40 16.59 -12.79
N PRO A 146 -19.85 17.77 -13.18
CA PRO A 146 -19.20 17.96 -14.48
C PRO A 146 -17.94 17.12 -14.72
N SER A 147 -17.30 16.60 -13.66
CA SER A 147 -16.15 15.69 -13.74
C SER A 147 -16.54 14.20 -13.76
N GLU A 148 -17.83 13.88 -13.63
CA GLU A 148 -18.30 12.49 -13.71
C GLU A 148 -18.17 11.96 -15.16
N PRO A 149 -17.72 10.70 -15.34
CA PRO A 149 -17.56 10.10 -16.66
C PRO A 149 -18.91 9.99 -17.38
N LYS A 150 -18.92 10.35 -18.68
CA LYS A 150 -20.08 10.20 -19.55
C LYS A 150 -20.16 8.76 -20.07
N TRP A 151 -21.13 8.01 -19.59
CA TRP A 151 -21.37 6.62 -20.00
C TRP A 151 -22.12 6.54 -21.33
N LEU A 152 -21.66 5.66 -22.22
CA LEU A 152 -22.23 5.46 -23.56
C LEU A 152 -23.40 4.47 -23.58
N CYS A 153 -23.53 3.60 -22.57
CA CYS A 153 -24.61 2.64 -22.44
C CYS A 153 -25.45 2.90 -21.17
N ALA A 154 -26.74 2.57 -21.23
CA ALA A 154 -27.66 2.79 -20.11
C ALA A 154 -27.32 1.92 -18.88
N GLY A 155 -26.86 0.67 -19.11
CA GLY A 155 -26.51 -0.28 -18.05
C GLY A 155 -25.36 0.21 -17.16
N ASP A 156 -24.21 0.54 -17.75
CA ASP A 156 -23.05 1.05 -17.02
C ASP A 156 -23.35 2.39 -16.34
N SER A 157 -24.18 3.24 -16.96
CA SER A 157 -24.67 4.47 -16.35
C SER A 157 -25.45 4.19 -15.05
N THR A 158 -26.33 3.17 -15.04
CA THR A 158 -27.06 2.77 -13.82
C THR A 158 -26.16 2.10 -12.77
N LEU A 159 -25.18 1.30 -13.19
CA LEU A 159 -24.20 0.69 -12.29
C LEU A 159 -23.31 1.75 -11.62
N PHE A 160 -22.81 2.71 -12.41
CA PHE A 160 -22.04 3.84 -11.90
C PHE A 160 -22.87 4.73 -10.97
N ALA A 161 -24.12 5.05 -11.32
CA ALA A 161 -25.02 5.80 -10.45
C ALA A 161 -25.19 5.08 -9.09
N THR A 162 -25.42 3.76 -9.10
CA THR A 162 -25.54 2.94 -7.88
C THR A 162 -24.28 3.01 -7.01
N TYR A 163 -23.10 2.82 -7.61
CA TYR A 163 -21.82 2.92 -6.91
C TYR A 163 -21.56 4.34 -6.36
N ARG A 164 -21.78 5.36 -7.19
CA ARG A 164 -21.61 6.78 -6.82
C ARG A 164 -22.51 7.16 -5.65
N ASP A 165 -23.78 6.74 -5.68
CA ASP A 165 -24.76 7.11 -4.67
C ASP A 165 -24.49 6.40 -3.34
N GLN A 166 -23.94 5.16 -3.36
CA GLN A 166 -23.36 4.50 -2.19
C GLN A 166 -22.15 5.27 -1.61
N GLN A 167 -21.22 5.73 -2.44
CA GLN A 167 -20.08 6.54 -1.98
C GLN A 167 -20.54 7.89 -1.40
N ARG A 168 -21.53 8.54 -2.02
CA ARG A 168 -22.15 9.78 -1.51
C ARG A 168 -22.80 9.56 -0.13
N LEU A 169 -23.53 8.45 0.07
CA LEU A 169 -24.06 8.07 1.39
C LEU A 169 -22.94 7.91 2.44
N ILE A 170 -21.90 7.14 2.14
CA ILE A 170 -20.79 6.89 3.07
C ILE A 170 -20.09 8.21 3.45
N LEU A 171 -19.76 9.05 2.47
CA LEU A 171 -19.09 10.32 2.70
C LEU A 171 -19.95 11.34 3.47
N PHE A 172 -21.27 11.37 3.22
CA PHE A 172 -22.20 12.17 4.01
C PHE A 172 -22.25 11.69 5.47
N LEU A 173 -22.39 10.38 5.68
CA LEU A 173 -22.41 9.79 7.03
C LEU A 173 -21.10 10.04 7.80
N MET A 174 -19.94 9.97 7.14
CA MET A 174 -18.63 10.36 7.69
C MET A 174 -18.52 11.86 8.01
N GLY A 175 -19.37 12.69 7.40
CA GLY A 175 -19.42 14.14 7.59
C GLY A 175 -20.16 14.58 8.85
N LEU A 176 -21.11 13.78 9.33
CA LEU A 176 -22.04 14.15 10.40
C LEU A 176 -21.37 14.22 11.79
N SER A 177 -22.01 14.95 12.70
CA SER A 177 -21.66 15.03 14.11
C SER A 177 -21.84 13.68 14.83
N ASP A 178 -21.02 13.43 15.85
CA ASP A 178 -21.00 12.19 16.63
C ASP A 178 -22.34 11.91 17.37
N ILE A 179 -23.19 12.93 17.54
CA ILE A 179 -24.55 12.75 18.10
C ILE A 179 -25.44 11.83 17.26
N TYR A 180 -25.12 11.67 15.97
CA TYR A 180 -25.86 10.81 15.03
C TYR A 180 -25.24 9.40 14.86
N GLU A 181 -24.18 9.07 15.61
CA GLU A 181 -23.49 7.77 15.51
C GLU A 181 -24.42 6.54 15.69
N PRO A 182 -25.43 6.52 16.60
CA PRO A 182 -26.34 5.37 16.71
C PRO A 182 -27.15 5.11 15.44
N VAL A 183 -27.62 6.16 14.78
CA VAL A 183 -28.37 6.06 13.51
C VAL A 183 -27.42 5.74 12.36
N ARG A 184 -26.23 6.34 12.33
CA ARG A 184 -25.16 6.01 11.38
C ARG A 184 -24.81 4.52 11.40
N ALA A 185 -24.60 3.95 12.58
CA ALA A 185 -24.33 2.53 12.75
C ALA A 185 -25.51 1.67 12.28
N SER A 186 -26.76 2.04 12.60
CA SER A 186 -27.96 1.35 12.13
C SER A 186 -28.07 1.34 10.59
N LEU A 187 -27.81 2.46 9.93
CA LEU A 187 -27.88 2.60 8.47
C LEU A 187 -26.80 1.76 7.76
N LEU A 188 -25.59 1.70 8.29
CA LEU A 188 -24.45 0.97 7.70
C LEU A 188 -24.56 -0.56 7.77
N HIS A 189 -25.36 -1.11 8.68
CA HIS A 189 -25.53 -2.57 8.83
C HIS A 189 -26.70 -3.14 8.01
N ARG A 190 -27.40 -2.33 7.22
CA ARG A 190 -28.53 -2.79 6.39
C ARG A 190 -28.06 -3.39 5.06
N ILE A 191 -28.70 -4.49 4.68
CA ILE A 191 -28.51 -5.17 3.39
C ILE A 191 -29.89 -5.32 2.74
N PRO A 192 -30.17 -4.64 1.61
CA PRO A 192 -29.32 -3.67 0.91
C PRO A 192 -29.13 -2.36 1.72
N LEU A 193 -28.10 -1.59 1.35
CA LEU A 193 -27.89 -0.24 1.90
C LEU A 193 -29.07 0.69 1.53
N PRO A 194 -29.51 1.57 2.46
CA PRO A 194 -30.56 2.54 2.18
C PRO A 194 -30.10 3.58 1.15
N THR A 195 -31.06 4.27 0.52
CA THR A 195 -30.72 5.44 -0.32
C THR A 195 -30.32 6.64 0.54
N LEU A 196 -29.61 7.61 -0.05
CA LEU A 196 -29.23 8.84 0.63
C LEU A 196 -30.45 9.57 1.23
N GLU A 197 -31.55 9.66 0.49
CA GLU A 197 -32.80 10.30 0.94
C GLU A 197 -33.47 9.54 2.11
N GLN A 198 -33.43 8.20 2.10
CA GLN A 198 -33.92 7.39 3.23
C GLN A 198 -33.08 7.64 4.49
N ALA A 199 -31.76 7.65 4.35
CA ALA A 199 -30.84 7.98 5.44
C ALA A 199 -31.08 9.39 5.99
N ILE A 200 -31.24 10.39 5.11
CA ILE A 200 -31.54 11.78 5.50
C ILE A 200 -32.86 11.87 6.27
N SER A 201 -33.92 11.21 5.81
CA SER A 201 -35.23 11.20 6.48
C SER A 201 -35.17 10.64 7.90
N GLU A 202 -34.47 9.52 8.08
CA GLU A 202 -34.26 8.92 9.42
C GLU A 202 -33.41 9.81 10.33
N LEU A 203 -32.38 10.45 9.80
CA LEU A 203 -31.52 11.37 10.54
C LEU A 203 -32.25 12.67 10.96
N LEU A 204 -33.15 13.19 10.12
CA LEU A 204 -34.02 14.35 10.46
C LEU A 204 -35.07 13.99 11.51
N SER A 205 -35.58 12.75 11.50
CA SER A 205 -36.43 12.23 12.57
C SER A 205 -35.67 12.15 13.90
N GLU A 206 -34.41 11.72 13.88
CA GLU A 206 -33.55 11.67 15.06
C GLU A 206 -33.16 13.07 15.56
N GLU A 207 -32.86 14.02 14.67
CA GLU A 207 -32.64 15.44 15.01
C GLU A 207 -33.83 16.02 15.78
N THR A 208 -35.05 15.70 15.33
CA THR A 208 -36.30 16.09 16.01
C THR A 208 -36.40 15.44 17.41
N ARG A 209 -36.07 14.15 17.54
CA ARG A 209 -36.07 13.42 18.83
C ARG A 209 -35.05 14.00 19.81
N LEU A 210 -33.84 14.30 19.35
CA LEU A 210 -32.77 14.91 20.16
C LEU A 210 -33.12 16.35 20.59
N GLY A 211 -33.77 17.12 19.72
CA GLY A 211 -34.29 18.45 20.05
C GLY A 211 -35.31 18.43 21.19
N LEU A 212 -36.24 17.46 21.18
CA LEU A 212 -37.21 17.27 22.26
C LEU A 212 -36.52 16.94 23.60
N ILE A 213 -35.50 16.08 23.60
CA ILE A 213 -34.74 15.75 24.81
C ILE A 213 -33.99 16.97 25.36
N SER A 214 -33.39 17.78 24.48
CA SER A 214 -32.72 19.03 24.88
C SER A 214 -33.71 20.04 25.52
N SER A 215 -34.97 20.06 25.06
CA SER A 215 -36.01 20.90 25.68
C SER A 215 -36.49 20.40 27.05
N SER A 216 -36.41 19.09 27.32
CA SER A 216 -36.90 18.47 28.57
C SER A 216 -36.05 18.74 29.80
N HIS A 217 -34.86 19.34 29.63
CA HIS A 217 -33.88 19.57 30.70
C HIS A 217 -33.95 20.97 31.36
N VAL A 218 -34.97 21.79 31.03
CA VAL A 218 -35.05 23.20 31.46
C VAL A 218 -36.07 23.46 32.59
N ASP A 219 -36.93 22.49 32.92
CA ASP A 219 -37.95 22.62 33.98
C ASP A 219 -37.80 21.56 35.09
N THR A 220 -38.15 21.94 36.33
CA THR A 220 -37.99 21.19 37.61
C THR A 220 -36.57 21.30 38.20
N ALA A 221 -36.31 21.92 39.38
CA ALA A 221 -37.19 22.28 40.50
C ALA A 221 -36.82 23.63 41.17
N LEU A 222 -37.77 24.19 41.92
CA LEU A 222 -37.70 25.46 42.67
C LEU A 222 -37.78 25.22 44.20
N ALA A 223 -37.17 26.14 44.98
CA ALA A 223 -37.35 26.39 46.44
C ALA A 223 -36.84 25.32 47.46
N ALA A 224 -36.33 25.62 48.67
CA ALA A 224 -35.83 26.84 49.34
C ALA A 224 -35.12 26.41 50.70
N PRO A 225 -34.76 27.29 51.69
CA PRO A 225 -33.61 28.23 51.68
C PRO A 225 -32.76 28.28 53.02
N VAL A 226 -31.72 29.15 53.08
CA VAL A 226 -31.14 29.84 54.30
C VAL A 226 -30.35 28.96 55.34
N SER A 227 -29.20 29.30 55.97
CA SER A 227 -28.24 30.45 55.89
C SER A 227 -26.95 30.25 56.76
N LYS A 228 -26.02 31.24 56.71
CA LYS A 228 -24.94 31.63 57.68
C LYS A 228 -23.61 30.85 57.74
N GLY A 229 -22.50 31.60 57.78
CA GLY A 229 -21.16 31.13 58.18
C GLY A 229 -20.01 32.07 57.77
N ARG A 230 -19.55 32.95 58.66
CA ARG A 230 -18.53 34.00 58.43
C ARG A 230 -17.19 33.60 59.08
N GLY A 231 -16.04 33.75 58.41
CA GLY A 231 -14.73 33.49 59.04
C GLY A 231 -13.53 33.84 58.16
N SER A 232 -12.59 34.62 58.71
CA SER A 232 -11.35 35.10 58.05
C SER A 232 -10.11 34.42 58.66
N PHE A 233 -8.98 34.41 57.93
CA PHE A 233 -7.63 34.84 58.36
C PHE A 233 -6.45 34.00 57.82
N GLY A 234 -5.40 34.70 57.34
CA GLY A 234 -4.02 34.36 57.72
C GLY A 234 -3.04 33.86 56.64
N GLY A 235 -2.04 34.69 56.29
CA GLY A 235 -0.66 34.26 56.52
C GLY A 235 0.27 33.80 55.37
N SER A 236 0.58 34.68 54.42
CA SER A 236 1.96 35.11 54.08
C SER A 236 3.20 34.16 54.10
N ARG A 237 3.89 34.13 52.92
CA ARG A 237 5.32 34.49 52.65
C ARG A 237 6.42 33.43 52.36
N GLY A 238 7.31 33.85 51.42
CA GLY A 238 8.62 33.30 51.03
C GLY A 238 8.62 32.85 49.55
N PHE A 239 9.28 33.46 48.54
CA PHE A 239 10.37 34.46 48.44
C PHE A 239 11.72 33.96 49.02
N SER A 240 12.85 33.88 48.30
CA SER A 240 13.14 34.16 46.87
C SER A 240 14.58 33.76 46.47
N THR A 241 14.96 34.03 45.20
CA THR A 241 16.31 34.42 44.70
C THR A 241 17.45 33.37 44.67
N SER A 242 18.44 33.43 43.74
CA SER A 242 18.59 34.08 42.42
C SER A 242 19.97 33.72 41.79
N GLY A 243 20.15 33.78 40.47
CA GLY A 243 21.50 33.66 39.86
C GLY A 243 21.56 33.72 38.32
N THR A 244 21.68 34.93 37.77
CA THR A 244 22.09 35.22 36.36
C THR A 244 23.65 35.30 36.26
N GLN A 245 24.37 35.33 35.13
CA GLN A 245 24.11 35.89 33.78
C GLN A 245 25.25 35.49 32.78
N SER A 246 24.99 35.42 31.45
CA SER A 246 25.89 35.64 30.25
C SER A 246 27.33 35.04 30.19
N SER A 247 27.99 34.69 29.06
CA SER A 247 27.74 34.55 27.59
C SER A 247 29.06 34.05 26.93
N GLY A 248 29.20 33.54 25.69
CA GLY A 248 28.26 33.21 24.60
C GLY A 248 28.92 33.37 23.20
N SER A 249 29.12 32.28 22.43
CA SER A 249 29.53 32.28 21.00
C SER A 249 28.98 31.04 20.28
N ALA A 250 28.89 31.06 18.94
CA ALA A 250 27.80 30.40 18.21
C ALA A 250 28.16 29.13 17.41
N SER A 251 27.20 28.19 17.37
CA SER A 251 27.00 27.22 16.30
C SER A 251 25.50 27.12 16.00
N ARG A 252 25.11 27.08 14.72
CA ARG A 252 23.70 27.22 14.29
C ARG A 252 22.94 25.88 14.28
N HIS A 253 22.00 25.76 15.22
CA HIS A 253 20.75 24.98 15.19
C HIS A 253 20.80 23.47 14.85
N ASN A 254 20.81 22.63 15.89
CA ASN A 254 19.99 21.41 15.90
C ASN A 254 18.60 21.78 16.46
N GLU A 255 17.59 21.95 15.61
CA GLU A 255 16.20 22.18 16.04
C GLU A 255 15.26 21.21 15.32
N CYS A 256 14.30 20.64 16.05
CA CYS A 256 13.28 19.75 15.52
C CYS A 256 12.22 20.55 14.73
N THR A 257 12.17 20.36 13.41
CA THR A 257 11.28 21.07 12.47
C THR A 257 9.77 20.93 12.73
N PHE A 258 9.34 20.05 13.65
CA PHE A 258 7.93 19.79 13.95
C PHE A 258 7.47 20.31 15.32
N CYS A 259 8.37 20.43 16.30
CA CYS A 259 8.03 20.90 17.64
C CYS A 259 8.91 22.04 18.16
N HIS A 260 9.87 22.52 17.35
CA HIS A 260 10.75 23.66 17.64
C HIS A 260 11.63 23.52 18.89
N ALA A 261 11.86 22.28 19.36
CA ALA A 261 12.77 21.98 20.46
C ALA A 261 14.17 21.60 19.95
N THR A 262 15.20 21.91 20.73
CA THR A 262 16.62 21.82 20.31
C THR A 262 17.38 20.63 20.91
N ASP A 263 16.72 19.79 21.68
CA ASP A 263 17.27 18.61 22.36
C ASP A 263 17.16 17.30 21.55
N HIS A 264 16.47 17.33 20.40
CA HIS A 264 16.27 16.16 19.54
C HIS A 264 16.03 16.56 18.07
N ARG A 265 16.12 15.60 17.14
CA ARG A 265 15.74 15.76 15.71
C ARG A 265 14.36 15.16 15.42
N LEU A 266 13.78 15.46 14.26
CA LEU A 266 12.41 15.10 13.86
C LEU A 266 12.02 13.63 14.17
N LEU A 267 12.89 12.67 13.84
CA LEU A 267 12.70 11.23 14.08
C LEU A 267 12.65 10.86 15.58
N THR A 268 13.38 11.61 16.40
CA THR A 268 13.50 11.43 17.86
C THR A 268 12.52 12.30 18.66
N CYS A 269 11.50 12.89 18.03
CA CYS A 269 10.54 13.73 18.73
C CYS A 269 9.74 12.96 19.81
N PRO A 270 9.82 13.38 21.10
CA PRO A 270 9.09 12.74 22.19
C PRO A 270 7.61 13.18 22.22
N VAL A 271 7.24 14.23 21.49
CA VAL A 271 5.85 14.66 21.31
C VAL A 271 5.27 13.94 20.08
N ARG A 272 4.49 12.88 20.33
CA ARG A 272 3.86 12.07 19.27
C ARG A 272 2.35 12.20 19.31
N PHE A 273 1.67 12.04 18.17
CA PHE A 273 0.22 12.18 18.05
C PHE A 273 -0.44 10.85 17.65
N CYS A 274 -1.19 10.24 18.56
CA CYS A 274 -2.01 9.08 18.27
C CYS A 274 -3.40 9.53 17.77
N GLN A 275 -3.74 9.21 16.52
CA GLN A 275 -5.02 9.61 15.91
C GLN A 275 -6.27 9.04 16.63
N TYR A 276 -6.15 7.90 17.33
CA TYR A 276 -7.27 7.28 18.04
C TYR A 276 -7.60 7.94 19.38
N CYS A 277 -6.59 8.28 20.19
CA CYS A 277 -6.80 8.85 21.54
C CYS A 277 -6.49 10.35 21.64
N ARG A 278 -5.99 10.98 20.56
CA ARG A 278 -5.70 12.42 20.38
C ARG A 278 -4.86 13.11 21.47
N LYS A 279 -4.16 12.37 22.34
CA LYS A 279 -3.22 12.95 23.30
C LYS A 279 -1.90 13.33 22.63
N LYS A 280 -1.37 14.52 22.95
CA LYS A 280 0.01 14.93 22.68
C LYS A 280 0.84 14.79 23.96
N GLY A 281 1.96 14.10 23.86
CA GLY A 281 2.83 13.69 24.97
C GLY A 281 3.69 12.50 24.53
N PRO A 282 4.32 11.75 25.46
CA PRO A 282 5.05 10.52 25.12
C PRO A 282 4.07 9.43 24.65
N GLY A 283 3.81 9.40 23.34
CA GLY A 283 2.71 8.66 22.72
C GLY A 283 3.07 7.29 22.14
N HIS A 284 2.06 6.42 22.07
CA HIS A 284 2.11 5.01 21.63
C HIS A 284 1.67 4.80 20.16
N TYR A 285 1.96 3.62 19.59
CA TYR A 285 1.51 3.21 18.25
C TYR A 285 0.02 2.86 18.21
N LYS A 286 -0.60 2.88 17.01
CA LYS A 286 -2.03 2.52 16.81
C LYS A 286 -2.37 1.11 17.29
N SER A 287 -1.44 0.16 17.15
CA SER A 287 -1.53 -1.22 17.68
C SER A 287 -1.68 -1.24 19.21
N ASP A 288 -0.95 -0.36 19.89
CA ASP A 288 -0.75 -0.38 21.35
C ASP A 288 -1.68 0.61 22.06
N CYS A 289 -2.64 1.20 21.33
CA CYS A 289 -3.60 2.13 21.89
C CYS A 289 -4.56 1.40 22.85
N PRO A 290 -4.61 1.76 24.15
CA PRO A 290 -5.44 1.03 25.14
C PRO A 290 -6.95 1.02 24.84
N ASN A 291 -7.41 1.90 23.95
CA ASN A 291 -8.81 2.03 23.53
C ASN A 291 -9.08 1.42 22.13
N ASN A 292 -8.19 0.59 21.59
CA ASN A 292 -8.40 -0.08 20.30
C ASN A 292 -9.44 -1.22 20.44
N PRO A 293 -10.59 -1.18 19.73
CA PRO A 293 -11.71 -2.10 19.97
C PRO A 293 -11.48 -3.56 19.53
N THR A 294 -10.42 -3.87 18.77
CA THR A 294 -10.13 -5.24 18.31
C THR A 294 -9.61 -6.19 19.41
N ARG A 295 -9.51 -5.73 20.68
CA ARG A 295 -8.89 -6.46 21.78
C ARG A 295 -9.87 -7.06 22.80
N ARG A 296 -10.89 -7.81 22.34
CA ARG A 296 -11.65 -8.77 23.19
C ARG A 296 -11.93 -10.08 22.46
N TYR A 297 -11.22 -11.13 22.88
CA TYR A 297 -11.48 -12.53 22.56
C TYR A 297 -12.74 -13.05 23.26
N THR A 298 -13.43 -14.03 22.64
CA THR A 298 -14.04 -15.14 23.40
C THR A 298 -14.11 -16.46 22.61
N ARG A 299 -14.04 -17.56 23.37
CA ARG A 299 -13.96 -18.98 22.96
C ARG A 299 -15.27 -19.56 22.39
N PRO A 300 -15.23 -20.77 21.78
CA PRO A 300 -16.41 -21.42 21.22
C PRO A 300 -17.31 -22.06 22.29
N GLN A 301 -18.62 -22.10 22.02
CA GLN A 301 -19.56 -23.00 22.69
C GLN A 301 -20.64 -23.50 21.73
N SER A 302 -21.15 -24.69 22.04
CA SER A 302 -21.99 -25.53 21.19
C SER A 302 -23.48 -25.17 21.21
N THR A 303 -24.12 -25.16 20.04
CA THR A 303 -25.55 -25.48 19.91
C THR A 303 -25.77 -26.39 18.71
N ALA A 304 -26.55 -27.45 18.89
CA ALA A 304 -26.97 -28.33 17.81
C ALA A 304 -28.19 -27.73 17.09
N ALA A 305 -28.18 -27.77 15.77
CA ALA A 305 -29.36 -27.56 14.94
C ALA A 305 -29.39 -28.63 13.86
N THR A 306 -30.42 -29.46 13.88
CA THR A 306 -30.66 -30.55 12.95
C THR A 306 -30.94 -30.02 11.54
N VAL A 307 -30.18 -30.51 10.55
CA VAL A 307 -30.53 -30.35 9.14
C VAL A 307 -31.42 -31.52 8.75
N GLU A 308 -32.71 -31.26 8.52
CA GLU A 308 -33.60 -32.23 7.88
C GLU A 308 -33.30 -32.31 6.38
N VAL A 309 -33.10 -33.54 5.90
CA VAL A 309 -32.97 -33.85 4.48
C VAL A 309 -34.37 -34.01 3.89
N SER A 310 -34.65 -33.31 2.80
CA SER A 310 -35.78 -33.65 1.91
C SER A 310 -35.30 -33.71 0.46
N SER A 311 -35.72 -34.78 -0.23
CA SER A 311 -35.17 -35.24 -1.49
C SER A 311 -36.23 -35.29 -2.60
N SER A 312 -35.93 -34.73 -3.78
CA SER A 312 -36.56 -35.06 -5.08
C SER A 312 -36.04 -34.10 -6.15
N ALA A 313 -35.99 -34.40 -7.45
CA ALA A 313 -35.91 -35.67 -8.19
C ALA A 313 -35.41 -35.30 -9.61
N SER A 314 -34.96 -36.29 -10.40
CA SER A 314 -34.20 -36.06 -11.63
C SER A 314 -35.02 -35.83 -12.92
N THR A 315 -34.49 -34.98 -13.81
CA THR A 315 -34.60 -34.99 -15.30
C THR A 315 -35.95 -34.69 -15.98
N PRO A 316 -36.00 -34.35 -17.30
CA PRO A 316 -34.91 -34.18 -18.28
C PRO A 316 -34.86 -32.82 -19.03
N LEU A 317 -33.82 -32.66 -19.87
CA LEU A 317 -33.62 -31.57 -20.83
C LEU A 317 -34.66 -31.57 -21.96
N THR A 318 -35.00 -30.38 -22.47
CA THR A 318 -35.69 -30.18 -23.76
C THR A 318 -34.87 -29.27 -24.69
N LEU A 319 -34.97 -29.52 -26.00
CA LEU A 319 -34.27 -28.75 -27.03
C LEU A 319 -34.83 -27.32 -27.13
N ILE A 320 -33.97 -26.36 -27.48
CA ILE A 320 -34.37 -25.05 -28.01
C ILE A 320 -34.14 -25.05 -29.52
N ASP A 321 -35.13 -24.54 -30.24
CA ASP A 321 -35.23 -24.53 -31.71
C ASP A 321 -34.27 -23.50 -32.36
N VAL A 322 -33.89 -23.75 -33.61
CA VAL A 322 -32.86 -22.99 -34.35
C VAL A 322 -33.51 -22.22 -35.50
N SER A 323 -34.17 -21.10 -35.19
CA SER A 323 -34.82 -20.23 -36.18
C SER A 323 -34.45 -18.73 -36.07
N ASP A 324 -34.10 -18.21 -34.89
CA ASP A 324 -33.92 -16.76 -34.67
C ASP A 324 -32.45 -16.26 -34.61
N LEU A 325 -31.46 -17.10 -34.92
CA LEU A 325 -30.04 -16.71 -34.93
C LEU A 325 -29.67 -15.50 -35.83
N PRO A 326 -30.29 -15.25 -37.01
CA PRO A 326 -29.90 -14.14 -37.88
C PRO A 326 -30.14 -12.74 -37.29
N ALA A 327 -31.18 -12.58 -36.47
CA ALA A 327 -31.55 -11.28 -35.90
C ALA A 327 -30.58 -10.83 -34.79
N LEU A 328 -30.09 -11.77 -33.98
CA LEU A 328 -29.19 -11.50 -32.85
C LEU A 328 -27.79 -11.06 -33.31
N VAL A 329 -27.31 -11.59 -34.44
CA VAL A 329 -25.97 -11.28 -34.99
C VAL A 329 -25.90 -9.86 -35.56
N GLN A 330 -26.99 -9.35 -36.15
CA GLN A 330 -27.07 -7.97 -36.65
C GLN A 330 -27.00 -6.92 -35.52
N GLN A 331 -27.52 -7.21 -34.32
CA GLN A 331 -27.43 -6.29 -33.18
C GLN A 331 -26.05 -6.20 -32.53
N ILE A 332 -25.20 -7.23 -32.69
CA ILE A 332 -23.86 -7.26 -32.07
C ILE A 332 -22.82 -6.52 -32.93
N LEU A 333 -23.00 -6.47 -34.26
CA LEU A 333 -22.02 -5.93 -35.19
C LEU A 333 -22.00 -4.40 -35.34
N SER A 334 -22.93 -3.67 -34.70
CA SER A 334 -23.01 -2.20 -34.77
C SER A 334 -22.36 -1.47 -33.58
N ALA A 335 -21.74 -2.19 -32.65
CA ALA A 335 -21.28 -1.66 -31.36
C ALA A 335 -19.75 -1.72 -31.13
N SER A 336 -18.95 -1.10 -32.01
CA SER A 336 -17.53 -0.81 -31.71
C SER A 336 -16.96 0.36 -32.54
N ALA A 337 -16.80 1.53 -31.92
CA ALA A 337 -15.91 2.59 -32.39
C ALA A 337 -14.58 2.53 -31.62
N PRO A 338 -13.41 2.81 -32.24
CA PRO A 338 -12.12 2.66 -31.58
C PRO A 338 -11.82 3.81 -30.58
N PRO A 339 -11.15 3.53 -29.45
CA PRO A 339 -10.71 4.56 -28.51
C PRO A 339 -9.49 5.36 -29.03
N GLY A 340 -9.36 6.60 -28.54
CA GLY A 340 -8.26 7.50 -28.88
C GLY A 340 -6.89 7.06 -28.36
N ARG A 341 -5.83 7.55 -29.00
CA ARG A 341 -4.43 7.29 -28.63
C ARG A 341 -4.03 8.06 -27.38
N GLU A 342 -3.79 7.38 -26.25
CA GLU A 342 -2.86 7.86 -25.19
C GLU A 342 -2.53 6.81 -24.10
N ALA A 343 -3.26 5.69 -24.01
CA ALA A 343 -3.08 4.68 -22.95
C ALA A 343 -2.35 3.36 -23.38
N MET A 344 -1.50 3.39 -24.40
CA MET A 344 -0.92 2.15 -25.00
C MET A 344 0.53 1.80 -24.59
N ASP A 345 1.19 2.60 -23.76
CA ASP A 345 2.66 2.61 -23.67
C ASP A 345 3.31 1.61 -22.68
N CYS A 346 2.53 0.73 -22.04
CA CYS A 346 3.10 -0.33 -21.19
C CYS A 346 2.80 -1.73 -21.76
N PHE A 347 1.55 -2.21 -21.76
CA PHE A 347 1.18 -3.47 -22.42
C PHE A 347 -0.24 -3.45 -23.01
N GLN A 348 -0.42 -4.12 -24.16
CA GLN A 348 -1.74 -4.44 -24.71
C GLN A 348 -2.19 -5.85 -24.32
N VAL A 349 -3.43 -5.97 -23.88
CA VAL A 349 -4.18 -7.23 -23.82
C VAL A 349 -5.19 -7.23 -24.98
N THR A 350 -5.10 -8.20 -25.89
CA THR A 350 -6.06 -8.36 -26.99
C THR A 350 -6.88 -9.64 -26.84
N LYS A 351 -8.21 -9.50 -26.82
CA LYS A 351 -9.13 -10.62 -27.03
C LYS A 351 -9.13 -11.02 -28.50
N LYS A 352 -9.07 -12.31 -28.80
CA LYS A 352 -9.31 -12.84 -30.15
C LYS A 352 -10.80 -13.16 -30.31
N PHE A 353 -11.41 -12.62 -31.36
CA PHE A 353 -12.66 -13.16 -31.93
C PHE A 353 -12.28 -14.01 -33.16
N ASP A 354 -12.87 -15.19 -33.30
CA ASP A 354 -12.74 -15.98 -34.53
C ASP A 354 -13.79 -15.55 -35.55
N PHE A 355 -13.35 -15.21 -36.76
CA PHE A 355 -14.20 -15.07 -37.94
C PHE A 355 -13.82 -16.16 -38.95
N ASN A 356 -14.75 -17.07 -39.21
CA ASN A 356 -14.67 -17.95 -40.38
C ASN A 356 -15.14 -17.17 -41.61
N PHE A 357 -14.22 -16.87 -42.53
CA PHE A 357 -14.56 -16.49 -43.90
C PHE A 357 -14.08 -17.58 -44.85
N ASN A 358 -15.03 -18.38 -45.35
CA ASN A 358 -14.82 -19.13 -46.58
C ASN A 358 -14.88 -18.13 -47.74
N PHE A 359 -13.77 -17.93 -48.46
CA PHE A 359 -13.74 -18.10 -49.91
C PHE A 359 -12.31 -18.17 -50.45
N ASN A 360 -12.13 -18.97 -51.51
CA ASN A 360 -10.85 -19.42 -52.05
C ASN A 360 -9.85 -18.30 -52.42
N PHE A 361 -8.58 -18.49 -52.04
CA PHE A 361 -7.49 -18.45 -53.02
C PHE A 361 -6.33 -19.37 -52.60
N THR A 362 -5.76 -20.10 -53.56
CA THR A 362 -4.90 -21.25 -53.32
C THR A 362 -3.43 -20.88 -53.22
N LEU A 363 -2.74 -21.17 -52.09
CA LEU A 363 -1.33 -21.56 -52.13
C LEU A 363 -0.85 -22.34 -50.88
N SER A 364 -0.49 -23.60 -51.10
CA SER A 364 0.45 -24.45 -50.33
C SER A 364 0.43 -24.41 -48.79
N LEU A 365 -0.53 -25.13 -48.18
CA LEU A 365 -0.39 -25.63 -46.81
C LEU A 365 0.15 -27.08 -46.82
N LYS A 366 1.49 -27.25 -46.74
CA LYS A 366 2.15 -28.54 -46.47
C LYS A 366 3.42 -28.33 -45.65
N LEU A 367 3.25 -28.14 -44.34
CA LEU A 367 4.17 -28.42 -43.22
C LEU A 367 3.50 -27.86 -41.94
N LEU A 368 3.92 -28.32 -40.76
CA LEU A 368 3.34 -27.98 -39.44
C LEU A 368 1.96 -28.63 -39.11
N GLN A 369 1.91 -29.96 -39.08
CA GLN A 369 0.88 -30.71 -38.34
C GLN A 369 1.47 -31.51 -37.15
N LYS A 370 2.59 -31.05 -36.59
CA LYS A 370 3.19 -31.57 -35.35
C LYS A 370 3.90 -30.45 -34.60
N GLU A 371 3.20 -29.80 -33.68
CA GLU A 371 3.74 -29.33 -32.39
C GLU A 371 2.60 -28.85 -31.49
N LYS A 372 2.70 -29.10 -30.18
CA LYS A 372 1.71 -28.65 -29.19
C LYS A 372 1.96 -27.17 -28.92
N LEU A 373 1.21 -26.29 -29.60
CA LEU A 373 1.42 -24.85 -29.50
C LEU A 373 0.77 -24.28 -28.23
N TRP A 374 1.61 -23.86 -27.28
CA TRP A 374 1.19 -23.00 -26.16
C TRP A 374 0.72 -21.65 -26.71
N ILE A 375 -0.37 -21.08 -26.17
CA ILE A 375 -0.79 -19.72 -26.50
C ILE A 375 0.12 -18.73 -25.75
N ALA A 376 1.31 -18.51 -26.31
CA ALA A 376 2.23 -17.49 -25.83
C ALA A 376 1.86 -16.13 -26.46
N PHE A 377 1.37 -15.20 -25.63
CA PHE A 377 1.17 -13.80 -26.03
C PHE A 377 2.53 -13.10 -26.22
N ARG A 378 3.11 -13.22 -27.41
CA ARG A 378 4.34 -12.53 -27.80
C ARG A 378 4.03 -11.17 -28.44
N VAL A 379 4.37 -10.09 -27.73
CA VAL A 379 4.40 -8.73 -28.29
C VAL A 379 5.86 -8.31 -28.45
N ARG A 380 6.27 -7.97 -29.69
CA ARG A 380 7.53 -7.24 -29.94
C ARG A 380 7.24 -5.74 -29.89
N VAL A 381 8.01 -4.99 -29.10
CA VAL A 381 8.06 -3.52 -29.20
C VAL A 381 9.51 -3.09 -29.36
N LEU A 382 9.76 -2.25 -30.36
CA LEU A 382 11.01 -1.52 -30.55
C LEU A 382 10.75 -0.05 -30.20
N TRP A 383 11.30 0.46 -29.10
CA TRP A 383 12.15 1.67 -29.04
C TRP A 383 12.42 2.18 -27.62
N ARG A 384 13.49 2.98 -27.49
CA ARG A 384 13.95 3.61 -26.25
C ARG A 384 13.13 4.86 -25.89
N MET A 385 12.53 4.91 -24.70
CA MET A 385 12.32 6.14 -23.91
C MET A 385 12.29 5.80 -22.41
N ALA A 386 12.52 6.80 -21.54
CA ALA A 386 12.81 6.61 -20.13
C ALA A 386 11.56 6.28 -19.27
N SER A 387 11.77 5.42 -18.25
CA SER A 387 11.06 5.33 -16.97
C SER A 387 9.64 5.92 -16.91
N LYS A 388 8.65 5.17 -17.41
CA LYS A 388 7.24 5.36 -17.03
C LYS A 388 6.92 4.47 -15.84
N GLU A 389 6.00 4.93 -14.99
CA GLU A 389 5.45 4.18 -13.86
C GLU A 389 4.53 3.06 -14.35
N CYS A 390 4.79 1.82 -13.91
CA CYS A 390 4.18 0.60 -14.45
C CYS A 390 3.33 -0.19 -13.44
N ALA A 391 3.31 0.16 -12.15
CA ALA A 391 2.66 -0.65 -11.11
C ALA A 391 1.20 -1.00 -11.44
N GLN A 392 0.41 0.01 -11.85
CA GLN A 392 -1.00 -0.19 -12.20
C GLN A 392 -1.18 -1.10 -13.43
N ALA A 393 -0.27 -1.05 -14.41
CA ALA A 393 -0.32 -1.93 -15.58
C ALA A 393 -0.02 -3.39 -15.20
N PHE A 394 0.96 -3.62 -14.32
CA PHE A 394 1.25 -4.95 -13.78
C PHE A 394 0.06 -5.52 -13.00
N ILE A 395 -0.53 -4.73 -12.08
CA ILE A 395 -1.70 -5.13 -11.29
C ILE A 395 -2.89 -5.49 -12.20
N GLN A 396 -3.17 -4.68 -13.22
CA GLN A 396 -4.28 -4.94 -14.17
C GLN A 396 -4.04 -6.21 -15.00
N ALA A 397 -2.83 -6.40 -15.53
CA ALA A 397 -2.47 -7.61 -16.29
C ALA A 397 -2.59 -8.88 -15.44
N PHE A 398 -2.08 -8.83 -14.20
CA PHE A 398 -2.21 -9.94 -13.25
C PHE A 398 -3.68 -10.24 -12.92
N ASN A 399 -4.48 -9.22 -12.58
CA ASN A 399 -5.90 -9.39 -12.28
C ASN A 399 -6.71 -9.99 -13.44
N ALA A 400 -6.36 -9.66 -14.69
CA ALA A 400 -6.98 -10.25 -15.87
C ALA A 400 -6.59 -11.72 -16.07
N ALA A 401 -5.31 -12.07 -15.89
CA ALA A 401 -4.83 -13.45 -15.97
C ALA A 401 -5.41 -14.33 -14.85
N CYS A 402 -5.38 -13.84 -13.62
CA CYS A 402 -5.85 -14.49 -12.40
C CYS A 402 -7.36 -14.79 -12.39
N LYS A 403 -8.15 -14.10 -13.23
CA LYS A 403 -9.59 -14.30 -13.41
C LYS A 403 -9.96 -15.01 -14.73
N SER A 404 -8.98 -15.59 -15.42
CA SER A 404 -9.23 -16.24 -16.71
C SER A 404 -9.80 -17.67 -16.55
N ASN A 405 -10.59 -18.10 -17.54
CA ASN A 405 -11.23 -19.42 -17.54
C ASN A 405 -10.30 -20.57 -18.01
N GLY A 406 -8.97 -20.35 -18.01
CA GLY A 406 -7.99 -21.28 -18.56
C GLY A 406 -6.60 -21.04 -18.00
N ALA A 407 -5.59 -21.74 -18.53
CA ALA A 407 -4.20 -21.45 -18.19
C ALA A 407 -3.82 -20.04 -18.71
N ALA A 408 -3.26 -19.21 -17.83
CA ALA A 408 -2.85 -17.85 -18.18
C ALA A 408 -1.44 -17.54 -17.70
N LYS A 409 -0.77 -16.69 -18.48
CA LYS A 409 0.58 -16.20 -18.20
C LYS A 409 0.61 -14.68 -18.32
N VAL A 410 1.12 -14.02 -17.30
CA VAL A 410 1.54 -12.60 -17.32
C VAL A 410 3.00 -12.58 -17.79
N VAL A 411 3.35 -11.68 -18.70
CA VAL A 411 4.74 -11.52 -19.17
C VAL A 411 5.19 -10.09 -18.92
N ILE A 412 6.35 -9.92 -18.27
CA ILE A 412 7.11 -8.65 -18.23
C ILE A 412 8.30 -8.84 -19.20
N PRO A 413 8.16 -8.50 -20.49
CA PRO A 413 9.15 -8.75 -21.54
C PRO A 413 10.44 -7.93 -21.35
N PRO A 414 11.46 -8.09 -22.23
CA PRO A 414 12.75 -7.43 -22.06
C PRO A 414 12.61 -5.92 -22.20
N GLY A 415 13.07 -5.21 -21.17
CA GLY A 415 12.91 -3.76 -21.04
C GLY A 415 13.28 -3.33 -19.63
N THR A 416 13.08 -2.05 -19.32
CA THR A 416 13.30 -1.49 -17.99
C THR A 416 12.06 -0.70 -17.59
N TYR A 417 11.42 -1.13 -16.50
CA TYR A 417 10.11 -0.65 -16.06
C TYR A 417 10.26 -0.07 -14.66
N MET A 418 9.80 1.16 -14.44
CA MET A 418 9.78 1.74 -13.10
C MET A 418 8.47 1.36 -12.41
N SER A 419 8.51 0.99 -11.14
CA SER A 419 7.35 0.55 -10.39
C SER A 419 7.34 1.13 -8.97
N GLY A 420 6.23 1.75 -8.61
CA GLY A 420 5.79 1.90 -7.23
C GLY A 420 5.26 0.57 -6.68
N GLU A 421 4.39 0.68 -5.67
CA GLU A 421 3.84 -0.47 -4.95
C GLU A 421 2.93 -1.37 -5.82
N VAL A 422 3.27 -2.66 -5.90
CA VAL A 422 2.54 -3.69 -6.67
C VAL A 422 2.01 -4.80 -5.77
N PHE A 423 0.73 -5.12 -5.94
CA PHE A 423 0.08 -6.27 -5.30
C PHE A 423 -0.54 -7.20 -6.34
N PHE A 424 0.00 -8.42 -6.44
CA PHE A 424 -0.62 -9.53 -7.15
C PHE A 424 -1.45 -10.33 -6.15
N GLN A 425 -2.74 -9.99 -6.10
CA GLN A 425 -3.67 -10.45 -5.08
C GLN A 425 -4.60 -11.54 -5.65
N GLY A 426 -4.58 -12.72 -5.04
CA GLY A 426 -5.55 -13.79 -5.28
C GLY A 426 -6.77 -13.73 -4.34
N PRO A 427 -7.59 -14.80 -4.26
CA PRO A 427 -7.41 -16.07 -4.96
C PRO A 427 -7.61 -15.93 -6.47
N CYS A 428 -6.87 -16.74 -7.25
CA CYS A 428 -7.10 -16.85 -8.68
C CYS A 428 -8.16 -17.93 -8.97
N THR A 429 -8.96 -17.70 -10.00
CA THR A 429 -9.99 -18.63 -10.48
C THR A 429 -9.50 -19.48 -11.66
N THR A 430 -8.21 -19.41 -11.99
CA THR A 430 -7.60 -20.16 -13.08
C THR A 430 -7.57 -21.66 -12.74
N PRO A 431 -7.95 -22.56 -13.67
CA PRO A 431 -7.96 -24.01 -13.43
C PRO A 431 -6.55 -24.64 -13.39
N ALA A 432 -5.50 -23.83 -13.55
CA ALA A 432 -4.10 -24.22 -13.52
C ALA A 432 -3.28 -23.12 -12.81
N PRO A 433 -2.06 -23.43 -12.32
CA PRO A 433 -1.18 -22.45 -11.71
C PRO A 433 -0.97 -21.21 -12.58
N ILE A 434 -1.10 -20.01 -12.00
CA ILE A 434 -0.85 -18.78 -12.72
C ILE A 434 0.65 -18.59 -12.94
N THR A 435 1.06 -18.31 -14.18
CA THR A 435 2.46 -18.05 -14.50
C THR A 435 2.72 -16.55 -14.61
N VAL A 436 3.82 -16.09 -14.04
CA VAL A 436 4.38 -14.74 -14.21
C VAL A 436 5.80 -14.92 -14.76
N GLU A 437 6.01 -14.52 -16.01
CA GLU A 437 7.30 -14.63 -16.70
C GLU A 437 7.96 -13.25 -16.80
N VAL A 438 8.97 -13.00 -15.98
CA VAL A 438 9.73 -11.75 -15.94
C VAL A 438 11.01 -11.93 -16.73
N GLN A 439 11.12 -11.25 -17.87
CA GLN A 439 12.28 -11.23 -18.77
C GLN A 439 13.02 -9.88 -18.74
N GLY A 440 12.37 -8.81 -18.26
CA GLY A 440 12.94 -7.47 -18.13
C GLY A 440 13.45 -7.15 -16.72
N THR A 441 13.83 -5.89 -16.52
CA THR A 441 14.20 -5.32 -15.23
C THR A 441 13.07 -4.45 -14.68
N VAL A 442 12.60 -4.72 -13.48
CA VAL A 442 11.69 -3.86 -12.72
C VAL A 442 12.50 -3.07 -11.70
N LEU A 443 12.49 -1.74 -11.82
CA LEU A 443 13.14 -0.78 -10.92
C LEU A 443 12.14 -0.27 -9.89
N ALA A 444 12.46 -0.37 -8.60
CA ALA A 444 11.70 0.27 -7.55
C ALA A 444 11.76 1.81 -7.64
N GLN A 445 10.67 2.49 -7.29
CA GLN A 445 10.68 3.92 -6.96
C GLN A 445 11.68 4.23 -5.83
N THR A 446 12.22 5.45 -5.85
CA THR A 446 13.19 5.92 -4.84
C THR A 446 12.56 6.68 -3.69
N ASP A 447 11.38 7.28 -3.90
CA ASP A 447 10.58 7.87 -2.84
C ASP A 447 9.98 6.76 -1.97
N LEU A 448 10.24 6.80 -0.66
CA LEU A 448 9.74 5.79 0.28
C LEU A 448 8.25 5.99 0.61
N SER A 449 7.67 7.16 0.32
CA SER A 449 6.26 7.45 0.59
C SER A 449 5.29 6.75 -0.38
N GLU A 450 5.80 6.27 -1.53
CA GLU A 450 5.07 5.43 -2.49
C GLU A 450 4.76 4.01 -1.94
N TYR A 451 5.37 3.60 -0.82
CA TYR A 451 5.24 2.26 -0.24
C TYR A 451 4.39 2.28 1.04
N VAL A 452 3.11 2.59 0.87
CA VAL A 452 2.14 2.75 1.97
C VAL A 452 2.04 1.50 2.84
N ASN A 453 2.23 0.31 2.27
CA ASN A 453 2.19 -0.98 2.97
C ASN A 453 3.58 -1.49 3.37
N GLY A 454 4.63 -0.69 3.17
CA GLY A 454 6.00 -0.98 3.62
C GLY A 454 6.70 -2.09 2.85
N GLN A 455 6.30 -2.36 1.61
CA GLN A 455 6.89 -3.32 0.66
C GLN A 455 6.55 -2.86 -0.77
N TRP A 456 7.40 -3.13 -1.76
CA TRP A 456 7.16 -2.59 -3.12
C TRP A 456 6.67 -3.60 -4.15
N PHE A 457 6.99 -4.89 -4.02
CA PHE A 457 6.39 -5.95 -4.84
C PHE A 457 5.91 -7.10 -3.95
N ALA A 458 4.60 -7.34 -3.95
CA ALA A 458 3.96 -8.35 -3.11
C ALA A 458 3.04 -9.27 -3.91
N ILE A 459 3.09 -10.56 -3.62
CA ILE A 459 2.26 -11.60 -4.21
C ILE A 459 1.56 -12.33 -3.05
N GLN A 460 0.22 -12.33 -3.05
CA GLN A 460 -0.53 -12.73 -1.86
C GLN A 460 -1.79 -13.56 -2.14
N ASN A 461 -2.06 -14.53 -1.26
CA ASN A 461 -3.26 -15.37 -1.26
C ASN A 461 -3.47 -16.13 -2.59
N ILE A 462 -2.42 -16.80 -3.08
CA ILE A 462 -2.43 -17.59 -4.33
C ILE A 462 -2.18 -19.05 -3.99
N ASP A 463 -2.92 -19.96 -4.62
CA ASP A 463 -2.60 -21.37 -4.68
C ASP A 463 -2.27 -21.74 -6.13
N GLY A 464 -1.06 -22.27 -6.38
CA GLY A 464 -0.53 -22.48 -7.72
C GLY A 464 0.06 -21.21 -8.36
N LEU A 465 1.32 -20.90 -8.05
CA LEU A 465 2.09 -19.82 -8.69
C LEU A 465 3.36 -20.37 -9.35
N ILE A 466 3.65 -19.92 -10.58
CA ILE A 466 4.96 -20.06 -11.21
C ILE A 466 5.51 -18.66 -11.50
N LEU A 467 6.67 -18.31 -10.94
CA LEU A 467 7.38 -17.06 -11.22
C LEU A 467 8.76 -17.40 -11.82
N GLU A 468 8.95 -17.06 -13.09
CA GLU A 468 10.07 -17.51 -13.92
C GLU A 468 10.57 -16.40 -14.87
N GLY A 469 11.56 -16.69 -15.73
CA GLY A 469 11.84 -15.88 -16.93
C GLY A 469 13.23 -15.23 -17.01
N GLY A 470 14.05 -15.28 -15.95
CA GLY A 470 15.44 -14.78 -15.99
C GLY A 470 15.61 -13.28 -15.66
N GLY A 471 14.52 -12.54 -15.44
CA GLY A 471 14.52 -11.10 -15.23
C GLY A 471 15.00 -10.66 -13.83
N THR A 472 14.91 -9.35 -13.59
CA THR A 472 15.52 -8.69 -12.43
C THR A 472 14.55 -7.78 -11.69
N PHE A 473 14.51 -7.89 -10.36
CA PHE A 473 13.93 -6.88 -9.48
C PHE A 473 15.07 -6.08 -8.84
N ASP A 474 15.20 -4.80 -9.17
CA ASP A 474 16.20 -3.90 -8.60
C ASP A 474 15.52 -2.92 -7.63
N GLY A 475 15.80 -3.09 -6.34
CA GLY A 475 15.21 -2.31 -5.27
C GLY A 475 15.79 -0.89 -5.13
N ARG A 476 16.86 -0.55 -5.85
CA ARG A 476 17.53 0.77 -5.80
C ARG A 476 17.79 1.24 -4.36
N GLY A 477 18.35 0.34 -3.56
CA GLY A 477 18.55 0.50 -2.12
C GLY A 477 19.57 1.57 -1.75
N ASN A 478 20.54 1.84 -2.62
CA ASN A 478 21.56 2.89 -2.43
C ASN A 478 20.97 4.28 -2.11
N GLU A 479 19.85 4.63 -2.75
CA GLU A 479 19.15 5.90 -2.50
C GLU A 479 18.43 5.93 -1.13
N SER A 480 18.17 4.75 -0.55
CA SER A 480 17.30 4.55 0.61
C SER A 480 18.03 4.12 1.89
N TRP A 481 19.20 3.47 1.81
CA TRP A 481 19.95 2.97 2.98
C TRP A 481 20.40 4.08 3.95
N GLN A 482 20.59 5.31 3.45
CA GLN A 482 20.85 6.49 4.28
C GLN A 482 19.69 6.84 5.25
N TYR A 483 18.49 6.29 5.00
CA TYR A 483 17.31 6.45 5.85
C TYR A 483 17.10 5.26 6.79
N ASP A 484 18.01 4.28 6.84
CA ASP A 484 18.07 3.31 7.94
C ASP A 484 18.50 4.03 9.22
N ASP A 485 17.53 4.52 9.99
CA ASP A 485 17.76 5.06 11.34
C ASP A 485 18.00 3.96 12.38
N CYS A 486 17.92 2.69 11.97
CA CYS A 486 18.02 1.54 12.85
C CYS A 486 19.43 1.32 13.39
N GLY A 487 20.48 1.39 12.57
CA GLY A 487 21.89 1.41 13.03
C GLY A 487 22.24 0.30 14.05
N GLY A 488 21.69 -0.91 13.85
CA GLY A 488 21.88 -2.06 14.76
C GLY A 488 21.15 -1.97 16.12
N LYS A 489 20.12 -1.12 16.28
CA LYS A 489 19.33 -0.97 17.51
C LYS A 489 18.01 -1.74 17.45
N ALA A 490 17.81 -2.61 18.44
CA ALA A 490 16.67 -3.53 18.60
C ALA A 490 15.25 -2.94 18.56
N ALA A 491 15.12 -1.62 18.75
CA ALA A 491 13.87 -0.89 18.96
C ALA A 491 13.49 0.04 17.78
N CYS A 492 14.10 -0.15 16.62
CA CYS A 492 13.76 0.57 15.39
C CYS A 492 12.45 0.04 14.79
N ASN A 493 11.54 0.96 14.42
CA ASN A 493 10.26 0.64 13.78
C ASN A 493 10.19 1.12 12.31
N SER A 494 11.26 1.71 11.78
CA SER A 494 11.37 2.23 10.41
C SER A 494 12.10 1.23 9.51
N ARG A 495 11.49 0.08 9.23
CA ARG A 495 12.11 -0.91 8.32
C ARG A 495 12.01 -0.46 6.88
N LEU A 496 13.12 -0.50 6.14
CA LEU A 496 13.12 -0.23 4.71
C LEU A 496 12.32 -1.31 3.94
N PRO A 497 11.61 -0.95 2.85
CA PRO A 497 10.76 -1.89 2.12
C PRO A 497 11.53 -3.10 1.57
N PRO A 498 11.07 -4.34 1.80
CA PRO A 498 11.61 -5.50 1.12
C PRO A 498 11.19 -5.51 -0.36
N SER A 499 11.96 -6.23 -1.19
CA SER A 499 11.73 -6.19 -2.64
C SER A 499 10.65 -7.13 -3.15
N LEU A 500 10.71 -8.42 -2.79
CA LEU A 500 9.73 -9.40 -3.23
C LEU A 500 9.13 -10.17 -2.03
N VAL A 501 7.83 -9.99 -1.79
CA VAL A 501 7.14 -10.58 -0.64
C VAL A 501 6.05 -11.56 -1.09
N PHE A 502 6.19 -12.82 -0.68
CA PHE A 502 5.18 -13.85 -0.79
C PHE A 502 4.45 -13.99 0.55
N ASN A 503 3.13 -13.90 0.55
CA ASN A 503 2.31 -14.04 1.75
C ASN A 503 1.08 -14.93 1.46
N LYS A 504 0.97 -16.10 2.09
CA LYS A 504 -0.07 -17.10 1.76
C LYS A 504 -0.01 -17.51 0.29
N VAL A 505 1.17 -17.93 -0.15
CA VAL A 505 1.42 -18.40 -1.52
C VAL A 505 1.75 -19.89 -1.46
N ASN A 506 0.82 -20.71 -1.92
CA ASN A 506 0.88 -22.15 -1.78
C ASN A 506 1.18 -22.85 -3.11
N ASN A 507 1.77 -24.05 -3.04
CA ASN A 507 2.05 -24.93 -4.19
C ASN A 507 2.73 -24.17 -5.34
N SER A 508 3.90 -23.60 -5.05
CA SER A 508 4.51 -22.57 -5.89
C SER A 508 5.97 -22.81 -6.23
N LEU A 509 6.36 -22.33 -7.41
CA LEU A 509 7.71 -22.42 -7.96
C LEU A 509 8.19 -21.02 -8.36
N LEU A 510 9.29 -20.60 -7.76
CA LEU A 510 10.07 -19.42 -8.12
C LEU A 510 11.41 -19.89 -8.70
N GLN A 511 11.69 -19.56 -9.96
CA GLN A 511 12.87 -20.04 -10.67
C GLN A 511 13.61 -18.95 -11.45
N GLY A 512 14.94 -18.88 -11.26
CA GLY A 512 15.82 -18.13 -12.16
C GLY A 512 15.70 -16.61 -12.09
N ILE A 513 15.16 -16.05 -11.00
CA ILE A 513 14.98 -14.61 -10.82
C ILE A 513 16.21 -13.97 -10.16
N ASN A 514 16.56 -12.76 -10.63
CA ASN A 514 17.58 -11.92 -10.03
C ASN A 514 16.95 -10.90 -9.08
N LEU A 515 17.53 -10.71 -7.89
CA LEU A 515 17.19 -9.61 -6.97
C LEU A 515 18.45 -8.80 -6.68
N VAL A 516 18.36 -7.48 -6.87
CA VAL A 516 19.51 -6.58 -6.83
C VAL A 516 19.20 -5.38 -5.95
N ASN A 517 20.15 -4.98 -5.09
CA ASN A 517 20.13 -3.76 -4.29
C ASN A 517 18.78 -3.49 -3.60
N SER A 518 18.22 -4.47 -2.90
CA SER A 518 16.99 -4.25 -2.13
C SER A 518 17.14 -3.17 -1.05
N LYS A 519 16.05 -2.45 -0.74
CA LYS A 519 16.06 -1.40 0.30
C LYS A 519 16.16 -2.02 1.69
N GLY A 520 15.30 -2.99 2.00
CA GLY A 520 15.43 -3.94 3.11
C GLY A 520 15.65 -5.37 2.57
N PHE A 521 15.05 -6.38 3.19
CA PHE A 521 15.16 -7.79 2.74
C PHE A 521 14.87 -7.96 1.25
N ASN A 522 15.69 -8.71 0.52
CA ASN A 522 15.47 -8.97 -0.91
C ASN A 522 14.19 -9.79 -1.11
N MET A 523 14.03 -10.88 -0.36
CA MET A 523 12.87 -11.75 -0.45
C MET A 523 12.27 -12.10 0.93
N LYS A 524 10.94 -12.20 1.00
CA LYS A 524 10.22 -12.78 2.14
C LYS A 524 9.26 -13.87 1.69
N ILE A 525 9.26 -15.00 2.39
CA ILE A 525 8.28 -16.08 2.27
C ILE A 525 7.56 -16.18 3.63
N CYS A 526 6.28 -15.81 3.65
CA CYS A 526 5.46 -15.73 4.87
C CYS A 526 4.18 -16.55 4.71
N GLU A 527 3.75 -17.26 5.76
CA GLU A 527 2.44 -17.93 5.84
C GLU A 527 2.14 -18.86 4.64
N SER A 528 3.19 -19.49 4.08
CA SER A 528 3.15 -20.18 2.78
C SER A 528 3.42 -21.69 2.90
N TYR A 529 2.85 -22.49 2.01
CA TYR A 529 2.93 -23.96 2.04
C TYR A 529 3.42 -24.54 0.70
N ASN A 530 4.36 -25.49 0.73
CA ASN A 530 4.90 -26.14 -0.49
C ASN A 530 5.44 -25.09 -1.48
N PHE A 531 6.47 -24.36 -1.05
CA PHE A 531 7.09 -23.25 -1.79
C PHE A 531 8.51 -23.64 -2.21
N THR A 532 8.81 -23.60 -3.50
CA THR A 532 10.16 -23.87 -4.04
C THR A 532 10.78 -22.60 -4.62
N ALA A 533 11.98 -22.23 -4.16
CA ALA A 533 12.81 -21.16 -4.68
C ALA A 533 14.13 -21.74 -5.22
N GLN A 534 14.39 -21.67 -6.52
CA GLN A 534 15.58 -22.31 -7.12
C GLN A 534 16.28 -21.47 -8.19
N GLY A 535 17.59 -21.60 -8.30
CA GLY A 535 18.36 -20.93 -9.35
C GLY A 535 18.41 -19.40 -9.20
N LEU A 536 18.31 -18.89 -7.98
CA LEU A 536 18.24 -17.45 -7.72
C LEU A 536 19.62 -16.79 -7.65
N ASN A 537 19.65 -15.52 -8.00
CA ASN A 537 20.83 -14.68 -7.88
C ASN A 537 20.45 -13.40 -7.11
N ILE A 538 20.92 -13.28 -5.88
CA ILE A 538 20.56 -12.19 -4.96
C ILE A 538 21.84 -11.42 -4.61
N SER A 539 21.85 -10.10 -4.85
CA SER A 539 23.03 -9.27 -4.65
C SER A 539 22.72 -7.91 -4.03
N ALA A 540 23.39 -7.60 -2.93
CA ALA A 540 23.49 -6.26 -2.35
C ALA A 540 24.89 -6.05 -1.75
N PRO A 541 25.38 -4.81 -1.60
CA PRO A 541 26.68 -4.53 -0.96
C PRO A 541 26.77 -5.09 0.46
N TRP A 542 27.97 -5.52 0.86
CA TRP A 542 28.24 -6.14 2.16
C TRP A 542 27.94 -5.21 3.36
N ASP A 543 27.88 -3.91 3.13
CA ASP A 543 27.61 -2.84 4.09
C ASP A 543 26.16 -2.31 4.02
N SER A 544 25.31 -2.91 3.18
CA SER A 544 23.90 -2.51 3.07
C SER A 544 23.05 -2.97 4.28
N PRO A 545 22.30 -2.08 4.94
CA PRO A 545 21.61 -2.38 6.19
C PRO A 545 20.40 -3.31 6.01
N ASN A 546 20.39 -4.41 6.75
CA ASN A 546 19.26 -5.36 6.85
C ASN A 546 18.70 -5.82 5.49
N THR A 547 19.60 -6.13 4.56
CA THR A 547 19.29 -6.61 3.21
C THR A 547 19.26 -8.15 3.13
N ASP A 548 18.69 -8.84 4.12
CA ASP A 548 18.59 -10.32 4.12
C ASP A 548 18.22 -10.87 2.73
N GLY A 549 18.86 -11.96 2.30
CA GLY A 549 18.61 -12.56 1.00
C GLY A 549 17.20 -13.15 0.91
N ILE A 550 16.93 -14.18 1.71
CA ILE A 550 15.61 -14.83 1.79
C ILE A 550 15.21 -14.98 3.26
N HIS A 551 14.13 -14.33 3.66
CA HIS A 551 13.54 -14.48 4.99
C HIS A 551 12.30 -15.40 4.94
N ILE A 552 12.34 -16.53 5.63
CA ILE A 552 11.24 -17.52 5.72
C ILE A 552 10.59 -17.39 7.09
N SER A 553 9.26 -17.36 7.18
CA SER A 553 8.52 -17.34 8.46
C SER A 553 7.13 -17.95 8.35
N ARG A 554 6.65 -18.61 9.40
CA ARG A 554 5.31 -19.23 9.49
C ARG A 554 4.96 -20.09 8.25
N SER A 555 5.93 -20.81 7.70
CA SER A 555 5.80 -21.49 6.40
C SER A 555 6.25 -22.94 6.50
N ASP A 556 5.59 -23.83 5.75
CA ASP A 556 5.82 -25.28 5.79
C ASP A 556 6.15 -25.86 4.41
N LEU A 557 6.99 -26.89 4.36
CA LEU A 557 7.53 -27.49 3.13
C LEU A 557 8.15 -26.44 2.19
N VAL A 558 9.09 -25.65 2.70
CA VAL A 558 9.81 -24.65 1.90
C VAL A 558 11.15 -25.22 1.44
N THR A 559 11.40 -25.19 0.13
CA THR A 559 12.69 -25.60 -0.47
C THR A 559 13.40 -24.39 -1.07
N VAL A 560 14.65 -24.16 -0.71
CA VAL A 560 15.54 -23.18 -1.34
C VAL A 560 16.76 -23.91 -1.88
N SER A 561 17.03 -23.83 -3.19
CA SER A 561 18.13 -24.59 -3.79
C SER A 561 18.92 -23.85 -4.88
N SER A 562 20.15 -24.33 -5.16
CA SER A 562 20.95 -23.95 -6.33
C SER A 562 21.07 -22.43 -6.55
N SER A 563 21.32 -21.65 -5.50
CA SER A 563 21.21 -20.18 -5.55
C SER A 563 22.48 -19.48 -5.05
N THR A 564 22.78 -18.31 -5.61
CA THR A 564 23.88 -17.43 -5.16
C THR A 564 23.31 -16.22 -4.45
N ILE A 565 23.79 -15.94 -3.24
CA ILE A 565 23.25 -14.88 -2.36
C ILE A 565 24.42 -14.14 -1.69
N GLY A 566 24.61 -12.86 -2.01
CA GLY A 566 25.56 -11.98 -1.32
C GLY A 566 24.86 -10.68 -0.90
N THR A 567 24.87 -10.35 0.40
CA THR A 567 24.14 -9.20 0.95
C THR A 567 24.87 -8.57 2.13
N GLY A 568 24.27 -7.56 2.78
CA GLY A 568 24.79 -6.98 4.02
C GLY A 568 24.24 -7.59 5.31
N ASP A 569 23.34 -8.59 5.23
CA ASP A 569 22.78 -9.29 6.39
C ASP A 569 22.69 -10.81 6.11
N ASP A 570 21.75 -11.54 6.72
CA ASP A 570 21.63 -12.99 6.54
C ASP A 570 21.39 -13.39 5.07
N CYS A 571 22.13 -14.37 4.55
CA CYS A 571 21.84 -14.93 3.22
C CYS A 571 20.45 -15.57 3.22
N ILE A 572 20.17 -16.39 4.23
CA ILE A 572 18.85 -16.97 4.49
C ILE A 572 18.59 -16.88 5.99
N SER A 573 17.44 -16.31 6.38
CA SER A 573 16.99 -16.23 7.77
C SER A 573 15.65 -16.93 7.97
N ILE A 574 15.58 -17.84 8.95
CA ILE A 574 14.41 -18.68 9.24
C ILE A 574 13.77 -18.21 10.56
N GLY A 575 12.63 -17.55 10.48
CA GLY A 575 11.83 -17.09 11.60
C GLY A 575 10.90 -18.16 12.18
N GLU A 576 10.23 -17.75 13.26
CA GLU A 576 9.18 -18.47 13.98
C GLU A 576 8.07 -19.09 13.09
N GLY A 577 7.49 -20.18 13.57
CA GLY A 577 6.44 -20.95 12.90
C GLY A 577 6.86 -21.68 11.62
N SER A 578 8.16 -21.71 11.30
CA SER A 578 8.64 -22.37 10.08
C SER A 578 8.92 -23.85 10.32
N THR A 579 8.38 -24.73 9.47
CA THR A 579 8.59 -26.17 9.55
C THR A 579 9.03 -26.78 8.23
N ASN A 580 9.76 -27.90 8.29
CA ASN A 580 10.17 -28.69 7.13
C ASN A 580 10.83 -27.82 6.03
N VAL A 581 11.85 -27.05 6.41
CA VAL A 581 12.58 -26.15 5.50
C VAL A 581 13.86 -26.84 5.03
N SER A 582 14.00 -27.01 3.72
CA SER A 582 15.17 -27.58 3.06
C SER A 582 15.95 -26.50 2.33
N ILE A 583 17.24 -26.38 2.61
CA ILE A 583 18.18 -25.45 1.99
C ILE A 583 19.34 -26.27 1.42
N SER A 584 19.57 -26.21 0.11
CA SER A 584 20.66 -26.96 -0.54
C SER A 584 21.43 -26.15 -1.58
N ASP A 585 22.70 -26.50 -1.78
CA ASP A 585 23.52 -26.01 -2.91
C ASP A 585 23.55 -24.47 -3.02
N ILE A 586 23.64 -23.78 -1.87
CA ILE A 586 23.69 -22.32 -1.78
C ILE A 586 25.15 -21.84 -1.74
N ASN A 587 25.47 -20.88 -2.60
CA ASN A 587 26.68 -20.06 -2.47
C ASN A 587 26.32 -18.75 -1.77
N CYS A 588 26.68 -18.63 -0.50
CA CYS A 588 26.34 -17.51 0.38
C CYS A 588 27.60 -16.67 0.68
N GLY A 589 27.58 -15.37 0.39
CA GLY A 589 28.71 -14.49 0.68
C GLY A 589 28.81 -13.27 -0.24
N PRO A 590 29.15 -12.08 0.29
CA PRO A 590 29.32 -11.73 1.71
C PRO A 590 27.96 -11.70 2.45
N GLY A 591 27.99 -11.47 3.77
CA GLY A 591 26.79 -11.31 4.60
C GLY A 591 26.93 -11.88 6.01
N HIS A 592 25.83 -12.27 6.64
CA HIS A 592 25.79 -12.82 8.00
C HIS A 592 25.66 -14.35 8.09
N GLY A 593 25.58 -15.06 6.96
CA GLY A 593 25.50 -16.53 6.91
C GLY A 593 24.07 -17.06 6.80
N ILE A 594 23.85 -18.30 7.25
CA ILE A 594 22.52 -18.92 7.29
C ILE A 594 22.08 -19.01 8.75
N SER A 595 20.93 -18.40 9.05
CA SER A 595 20.48 -18.15 10.41
C SER A 595 19.10 -18.69 10.72
N ILE A 596 18.98 -19.40 11.82
CA ILE A 596 17.69 -19.70 12.47
C ILE A 596 17.46 -18.63 13.55
N GLY A 597 16.33 -17.94 13.46
CA GLY A 597 15.93 -16.84 14.32
C GLY A 597 16.17 -15.45 13.73
N SER A 598 16.06 -14.37 14.52
CA SER A 598 15.96 -14.38 15.98
C SER A 598 14.60 -14.88 16.48
N LEU A 599 14.57 -15.98 17.23
CA LEU A 599 13.35 -16.56 17.82
C LEU A 599 13.07 -15.99 19.21
N GLY A 600 11.81 -15.93 19.61
CA GLY A 600 11.38 -15.53 20.93
C GLY A 600 11.30 -14.02 21.17
N LYS A 601 11.12 -13.18 20.13
CA LYS A 601 11.02 -11.72 20.31
C LYS A 601 9.65 -11.30 20.83
N ARG A 602 8.59 -11.95 20.35
CA ARG A 602 7.18 -11.65 20.66
C ARG A 602 6.55 -12.85 21.39
N PRO A 603 5.51 -12.64 22.22
CA PRO A 603 4.89 -13.70 23.02
C PRO A 603 4.02 -14.68 22.21
N ASP A 604 3.71 -14.34 20.96
CA ASP A 604 2.83 -15.04 20.02
C ASP A 604 3.58 -15.73 18.87
N GLU A 605 4.88 -15.96 19.04
CA GLU A 605 5.70 -16.71 18.07
C GLU A 605 5.44 -18.22 18.16
N GLU A 606 5.62 -18.93 17.06
CA GLU A 606 5.46 -20.39 16.99
C GLU A 606 6.80 -21.14 16.89
N ASP A 607 6.79 -22.42 17.27
CA ASP A 607 7.95 -23.32 17.24
C ASP A 607 8.56 -23.47 15.83
N VAL A 608 9.87 -23.73 15.76
CA VAL A 608 10.60 -23.99 14.50
C VAL A 608 11.15 -25.41 14.52
N ARG A 609 10.93 -26.19 13.45
CA ARG A 609 11.41 -27.58 13.40
C ARG A 609 11.58 -28.20 12.03
N GLY A 610 12.48 -29.18 11.92
CA GLY A 610 12.74 -29.89 10.66
C GLY A 610 13.44 -28.97 9.67
N ILE A 611 14.59 -28.42 10.06
CA ILE A 611 15.38 -27.51 9.25
C ILE A 611 16.61 -28.27 8.75
N ILE A 612 16.79 -28.38 7.43
CA ILE A 612 17.93 -29.07 6.83
C ILE A 612 18.66 -28.08 5.93
N VAL A 613 19.95 -27.88 6.21
CA VAL A 613 20.87 -27.03 5.42
C VAL A 613 22.03 -27.91 4.96
N THR A 614 22.13 -28.18 3.66
CA THR A 614 23.11 -29.13 3.12
C THR A 614 23.87 -28.59 1.91
N ASN A 615 25.09 -29.09 1.66
CA ASN A 615 25.91 -28.79 0.48
C ASN A 615 26.15 -27.27 0.21
N CYS A 616 26.15 -26.44 1.25
CA CYS A 616 26.31 -24.99 1.10
C CYS A 616 27.79 -24.57 1.14
N THR A 617 28.13 -23.49 0.43
CA THR A 617 29.41 -22.79 0.55
C THR A 617 29.19 -21.39 1.09
N LEU A 618 29.82 -21.04 2.22
CA LEU A 618 29.71 -19.73 2.86
C LEU A 618 31.07 -19.02 2.79
N SER A 619 31.14 -17.84 2.18
CA SER A 619 32.39 -17.11 1.93
C SER A 619 32.34 -15.67 2.45
N ASP A 620 33.37 -15.26 3.18
CA ASP A 620 33.55 -13.91 3.73
C ASP A 620 32.33 -13.40 4.55
N THR A 621 31.61 -14.32 5.22
CA THR A 621 30.45 -14.01 6.07
C THR A 621 30.83 -13.81 7.54
N THR A 622 30.03 -13.04 8.28
CA THR A 622 30.25 -12.84 9.72
C THR A 622 29.89 -14.06 10.56
N ASN A 623 29.03 -14.96 10.07
CA ASN A 623 28.73 -16.24 10.70
C ASN A 623 28.53 -17.32 9.63
N GLY A 624 28.66 -18.58 10.03
CA GLY A 624 28.40 -19.74 9.19
C GLY A 624 26.98 -20.27 9.41
N ALA A 625 26.89 -21.35 10.15
CA ALA A 625 25.64 -21.91 10.66
C ALA A 625 25.28 -21.25 12.00
N ARG A 626 24.17 -20.49 12.03
CA ARG A 626 23.79 -19.67 13.20
C ARG A 626 22.39 -20.01 13.74
N ILE A 627 22.25 -20.07 15.06
CA ILE A 627 20.97 -20.10 15.77
C ILE A 627 20.96 -18.94 16.78
N LYS A 628 19.96 -18.07 16.72
CA LYS A 628 19.83 -16.88 17.59
C LYS A 628 18.47 -16.84 18.28
N THR A 629 18.43 -16.76 19.61
CA THR A 629 17.18 -16.64 20.39
C THR A 629 17.27 -15.47 21.37
N TRP A 630 16.16 -14.74 21.53
CA TRP A 630 16.09 -13.56 22.40
C TRP A 630 16.21 -13.95 23.86
N HIS A 631 16.97 -13.14 24.60
CA HIS A 631 16.87 -13.07 26.06
C HIS A 631 15.44 -12.77 26.50
N GLN A 632 15.00 -13.35 27.63
CA GLN A 632 13.64 -13.20 28.17
C GLN A 632 12.51 -13.58 27.19
N SER A 633 12.73 -14.55 26.30
CA SER A 633 11.70 -15.03 25.37
C SER A 633 10.52 -15.72 26.08
N PRO A 634 9.36 -15.89 25.40
CA PRO A 634 8.42 -16.94 25.74
C PRO A 634 9.06 -18.34 25.65
N GLN A 635 8.34 -19.35 26.16
CA GLN A 635 8.65 -20.75 25.92
C GLN A 635 8.32 -21.11 24.47
N LEU A 636 9.33 -21.54 23.73
CA LEU A 636 9.26 -22.01 22.34
C LEU A 636 10.24 -23.16 22.16
N GLN A 637 10.20 -23.84 21.03
CA GLN A 637 11.12 -24.91 20.66
C GLN A 637 11.77 -24.63 19.29
N ALA A 638 13.06 -24.96 19.20
CA ALA A 638 13.82 -25.03 17.96
C ALA A 638 14.48 -26.42 17.89
N SER A 639 13.96 -27.31 17.03
CA SER A 639 14.35 -28.73 17.08
C SER A 639 14.40 -29.46 15.74
N ASN A 640 15.10 -30.60 15.68
CA ASN A 640 15.36 -31.35 14.45
C ASN A 640 15.99 -30.42 13.39
N ILE A 641 17.22 -30.00 13.66
CA ILE A 641 17.98 -29.04 12.86
C ILE A 641 19.28 -29.69 12.40
N VAL A 642 19.55 -29.68 11.10
CA VAL A 642 20.74 -30.27 10.50
C VAL A 642 21.47 -29.24 9.65
N PHE A 643 22.76 -29.05 9.90
CA PHE A 643 23.71 -28.34 9.05
C PHE A 643 24.77 -29.34 8.60
N GLU A 644 24.79 -29.69 7.32
CA GLU A 644 25.59 -30.80 6.79
C GLU A 644 26.37 -30.42 5.51
N ASN A 645 27.55 -31.00 5.31
CA ASN A 645 28.37 -30.84 4.09
C ASN A 645 28.69 -29.37 3.75
N ILE A 646 28.94 -28.53 4.75
CA ILE A 646 29.12 -27.08 4.55
C ILE A 646 30.61 -26.75 4.40
N VAL A 647 30.95 -26.01 3.34
CA VAL A 647 32.29 -25.42 3.13
C VAL A 647 32.26 -23.96 3.56
N MET A 648 33.25 -23.52 4.34
CA MET A 648 33.36 -22.14 4.82
C MET A 648 34.70 -21.53 4.40
N ASN A 649 34.68 -20.32 3.85
CA ASN A 649 35.87 -19.58 3.43
C ASN A 649 35.92 -18.24 4.18
N ASN A 650 36.94 -18.05 5.01
CA ASN A 650 37.18 -16.85 5.83
C ASN A 650 36.00 -16.44 6.74
N VAL A 651 35.14 -17.39 7.10
CA VAL A 651 33.95 -17.10 7.92
C VAL A 651 34.37 -16.70 9.33
N ARG A 652 33.75 -15.65 9.89
CA ARG A 652 34.16 -15.15 11.21
C ARG A 652 33.68 -16.02 12.37
N ASN A 653 32.41 -16.40 12.42
CA ASN A 653 31.84 -17.27 13.46
C ASN A 653 31.26 -18.55 12.82
N PRO A 654 32.05 -19.61 12.57
CA PRO A 654 31.62 -20.75 11.76
C PRO A 654 30.37 -21.49 12.29
N ILE A 655 30.36 -21.87 13.57
CA ILE A 655 29.21 -22.51 14.23
C ILE A 655 28.84 -21.67 15.46
N PHE A 656 27.61 -21.14 15.49
CA PHE A 656 27.24 -20.09 16.45
C PHE A 656 25.81 -20.26 16.98
N ILE A 657 25.67 -20.63 18.26
CA ILE A 657 24.40 -20.56 18.99
C ILE A 657 24.49 -19.41 20.02
N ASP A 658 23.54 -18.48 19.96
CA ASP A 658 23.41 -17.34 20.87
C ASP A 658 21.98 -17.25 21.42
N GLN A 659 21.82 -17.69 22.67
CA GLN A 659 20.57 -17.55 23.43
C GLN A 659 20.50 -16.27 24.28
N ASN A 660 21.41 -15.33 24.06
CA ASN A 660 21.44 -14.03 24.72
C ASN A 660 21.18 -12.88 23.72
N TYR A 661 20.49 -13.17 22.61
CA TYR A 661 20.32 -12.20 21.53
C TYR A 661 19.56 -10.95 21.99
N GLY A 662 20.08 -9.78 21.61
CA GLY A 662 19.52 -8.48 21.98
C GLY A 662 19.73 -8.03 23.44
N SER A 663 20.45 -8.80 24.26
CA SER A 663 20.58 -8.62 25.72
C SER A 663 21.49 -7.47 26.18
N LYS A 664 21.87 -6.51 25.33
CA LYS A 664 22.87 -5.46 25.64
C LYS A 664 22.57 -4.75 26.98
N ASN A 665 23.20 -5.22 28.05
CA ASN A 665 23.02 -4.83 29.46
C ASN A 665 21.64 -5.11 30.09
N LYS A 666 20.96 -6.20 29.69
CA LYS A 666 19.65 -6.63 30.26
C LYS A 666 19.75 -8.02 30.88
N PRO A 667 19.25 -8.22 32.13
CA PRO A 667 19.23 -9.52 32.77
C PRO A 667 18.11 -10.42 32.21
N GLY A 668 18.34 -11.73 32.25
CA GLY A 668 17.32 -12.76 32.00
C GLY A 668 17.64 -13.65 30.80
N SER A 669 17.37 -14.94 30.94
CA SER A 669 17.75 -15.99 29.98
C SER A 669 16.69 -16.16 28.89
N SER A 670 17.07 -16.73 27.74
CA SER A 670 16.07 -17.23 26.79
C SER A 670 15.35 -18.45 27.36
N ASN A 671 14.06 -18.58 27.04
CA ASN A 671 13.24 -19.77 27.32
C ASN A 671 12.94 -20.59 26.05
N VAL A 672 13.56 -20.26 24.91
CA VAL A 672 13.51 -21.11 23.72
C VAL A 672 14.35 -22.36 23.98
N LYS A 673 13.71 -23.54 23.97
CA LYS A 673 14.39 -24.82 24.06
C LYS A 673 15.01 -25.16 22.71
N ILE A 674 16.35 -25.20 22.65
CA ILE A 674 17.09 -25.73 21.50
C ILE A 674 17.41 -27.20 21.79
N SER A 675 17.07 -28.10 20.86
CA SER A 675 17.38 -29.53 21.00
C SER A 675 17.48 -30.25 19.67
N ASP A 676 18.19 -31.37 19.60
CA ASP A 676 18.26 -32.21 18.39
C ASP A 676 18.84 -31.40 17.20
N VAL A 677 20.11 -30.98 17.36
CA VAL A 677 20.83 -30.09 16.44
C VAL A 677 22.15 -30.74 16.02
N HIS A 678 22.31 -30.97 14.73
CA HIS A 678 23.45 -31.70 14.16
C HIS A 678 24.28 -30.79 13.24
N PHE A 679 25.58 -30.68 13.52
CA PHE A 679 26.57 -30.06 12.67
C PHE A 679 27.50 -31.15 12.13
N LYS A 680 27.47 -31.40 10.82
CA LYS A 680 28.08 -32.59 10.19
C LYS A 680 28.94 -32.23 8.97
N ASN A 681 30.17 -32.71 8.89
CA ASN A 681 31.08 -32.47 7.76
C ASN A 681 31.18 -30.98 7.39
N ILE A 682 31.55 -30.15 8.38
CA ILE A 682 31.70 -28.70 8.20
C ILE A 682 33.19 -28.35 8.21
N ARG A 683 33.68 -27.76 7.11
CA ARG A 683 35.12 -27.60 6.88
C ARG A 683 35.50 -26.30 6.19
N GLY A 684 36.78 -25.93 6.24
CA GLY A 684 37.36 -24.85 5.44
C GLY A 684 38.23 -23.89 6.24
N THR A 685 37.97 -22.58 6.19
CA THR A 685 38.77 -21.55 6.86
C THR A 685 37.94 -20.56 7.69
N THR A 686 38.54 -20.09 8.79
CA THR A 686 37.94 -19.12 9.73
C THR A 686 38.92 -18.00 10.08
N ILE A 687 38.40 -16.79 10.28
CA ILE A 687 39.20 -15.64 10.74
C ILE A 687 39.13 -15.39 12.26
N SER A 688 38.43 -16.25 13.00
CA SER A 688 38.35 -16.26 14.47
C SER A 688 39.04 -17.50 15.05
N ASN A 689 39.65 -17.37 16.22
CA ASN A 689 40.20 -18.50 16.96
C ASN A 689 39.09 -19.33 17.66
N VAL A 690 37.96 -18.72 17.99
CA VAL A 690 36.77 -19.43 18.46
C VAL A 690 35.95 -19.84 17.24
N ALA A 691 36.05 -21.11 16.87
CA ALA A 691 35.40 -21.67 15.67
C ALA A 691 33.98 -22.21 15.96
N VAL A 692 33.76 -22.66 17.19
CA VAL A 692 32.45 -23.11 17.71
C VAL A 692 32.11 -22.27 18.94
N SER A 693 30.93 -21.67 18.97
CA SER A 693 30.41 -20.94 20.13
C SER A 693 28.98 -21.38 20.42
N LEU A 694 28.78 -22.09 21.53
CA LEU A 694 27.48 -22.62 21.97
C LEU A 694 27.06 -21.92 23.26
N ASN A 695 26.54 -20.70 23.16
CA ASN A 695 26.08 -19.92 24.31
C ASN A 695 24.59 -20.18 24.55
N CYS A 696 24.29 -21.19 25.37
CA CYS A 696 22.95 -21.64 25.68
C CYS A 696 22.45 -21.16 27.05
N SER A 697 21.14 -21.14 27.19
CA SER A 697 20.44 -20.68 28.38
C SER A 697 20.67 -21.62 29.57
N HIS A 698 21.00 -21.07 30.75
CA HIS A 698 21.07 -21.86 31.98
C HIS A 698 19.68 -22.29 32.50
N THR A 699 18.58 -21.65 32.07
CA THR A 699 17.22 -22.07 32.45
C THR A 699 16.66 -23.15 31.53
N VAL A 700 17.07 -23.17 30.25
CA VAL A 700 16.75 -24.22 29.27
C VAL A 700 17.99 -24.63 28.46
N PRO A 701 18.91 -25.43 29.05
CA PRO A 701 20.13 -25.88 28.38
C PRO A 701 19.87 -26.53 27.02
N CYS A 702 20.80 -26.34 26.08
CA CYS A 702 20.77 -27.02 24.78
C CYS A 702 21.05 -28.52 24.98
N GLU A 703 20.28 -29.40 24.33
CA GLU A 703 20.38 -30.85 24.50
C GLU A 703 20.36 -31.61 23.18
N GLY A 704 21.20 -32.64 23.04
CA GLY A 704 21.34 -33.34 21.76
C GLY A 704 21.96 -32.44 20.69
N VAL A 705 23.00 -31.68 21.06
CA VAL A 705 23.83 -30.96 20.09
C VAL A 705 24.97 -31.89 19.68
N GLU A 706 25.08 -32.20 18.40
CA GLU A 706 26.09 -33.12 17.86
C GLU A 706 27.02 -32.37 16.89
N LEU A 707 28.33 -32.53 17.06
CA LEU A 707 29.35 -32.04 16.14
C LEU A 707 30.17 -33.23 15.61
N VAL A 708 30.08 -33.47 14.31
CA VAL A 708 30.75 -34.59 13.62
C VAL A 708 31.56 -34.05 12.43
N ASP A 709 32.82 -34.46 12.31
CA ASP A 709 33.70 -34.09 11.21
C ASP A 709 33.79 -32.56 11.00
N ILE A 710 34.39 -31.86 11.97
CA ILE A 710 34.61 -30.41 11.94
C ILE A 710 36.11 -30.10 11.74
N ASP A 711 36.45 -29.48 10.59
CA ASP A 711 37.83 -29.25 10.14
C ASP A 711 38.04 -27.82 9.60
N PHE A 712 38.45 -26.88 10.46
CA PHE A 712 38.75 -25.49 10.06
C PHE A 712 40.23 -25.15 10.14
N LYS A 713 40.71 -24.27 9.26
CA LYS A 713 42.05 -23.67 9.34
C LYS A 713 41.93 -22.18 9.64
N TYR A 714 42.72 -21.70 10.59
CA TYR A 714 42.74 -20.28 10.92
C TYR A 714 43.45 -19.48 9.79
N THR A 715 42.78 -18.45 9.27
CA THR A 715 43.30 -17.53 8.23
C THR A 715 43.22 -16.06 8.64
N GLY A 716 42.91 -15.77 9.91
CA GLY A 716 42.92 -14.41 10.43
C GLY A 716 44.34 -13.81 10.50
N LYS A 717 44.42 -12.47 10.63
CA LYS A 717 45.72 -11.76 10.66
C LYS A 717 46.47 -12.09 11.96
N ILE A 718 47.59 -12.79 11.82
CA ILE A 718 48.44 -13.24 12.94
C ILE A 718 49.41 -12.14 13.41
N THR A 719 49.56 -12.01 14.73
CA THR A 719 50.71 -11.34 15.40
C THR A 719 51.56 -12.27 16.28
N ALA A 720 51.17 -13.54 16.47
CA ALA A 720 51.95 -14.56 17.18
C ALA A 720 51.72 -15.96 16.57
N GLN A 721 52.79 -16.74 16.38
CA GLN A 721 52.71 -18.11 15.86
C GLN A 721 51.72 -19.01 16.64
N ASP A 722 51.15 -19.99 15.92
CA ASP A 722 50.35 -21.11 16.42
C ASP A 722 49.04 -20.76 17.14
N VAL A 723 48.06 -20.26 16.36
CA VAL A 723 46.67 -20.06 16.82
C VAL A 723 45.92 -21.39 16.89
N THR A 724 45.69 -21.90 18.10
CA THR A 724 44.79 -23.04 18.36
C THR A 724 43.33 -22.63 18.17
N LEU A 725 42.57 -23.45 17.43
CA LEU A 725 41.11 -23.30 17.33
C LEU A 725 40.41 -23.92 18.54
N THR A 726 39.41 -23.21 19.09
CA THR A 726 38.68 -23.63 20.29
C THR A 726 37.16 -23.62 20.10
N ALA A 727 36.49 -24.46 20.89
CA ALA A 727 35.06 -24.39 21.15
C ALA A 727 34.81 -23.68 22.49
N ALA A 728 33.92 -22.69 22.50
CA ALA A 728 33.43 -22.02 23.70
C ALA A 728 31.97 -22.46 23.94
N CYS A 729 31.66 -23.00 25.11
CA CYS A 729 30.37 -23.64 25.38
C CYS A 729 29.87 -23.28 26.77
N GLU A 730 28.59 -22.92 26.85
CA GLU A 730 27.92 -22.53 28.10
C GLU A 730 26.52 -23.14 28.09
N ASN A 731 26.19 -23.94 29.11
CA ASN A 731 24.91 -24.68 29.26
C ASN A 731 24.50 -25.51 28.03
N ALA A 732 25.47 -26.10 27.30
CA ALA A 732 25.24 -26.91 26.12
C ALA A 732 25.71 -28.36 26.34
N LYS A 733 24.79 -29.33 26.27
CA LYS A 733 25.15 -30.76 26.25
C LYS A 733 25.53 -31.17 24.82
N ALA A 734 26.76 -30.84 24.44
CA ALA A 734 27.31 -31.09 23.11
C ALA A 734 28.20 -32.35 23.07
N THR A 735 28.12 -33.13 22.00
CA THR A 735 29.02 -34.26 21.71
C THR A 735 29.89 -33.94 20.51
N PHE A 736 31.15 -34.41 20.54
CA PHE A 736 32.15 -34.22 19.48
C PHE A 736 32.65 -35.59 19.02
N SER A 737 32.64 -35.85 17.71
CA SER A 737 33.12 -37.12 17.14
C SER A 737 33.65 -36.96 15.71
N GLY A 738 34.24 -38.03 15.17
CA GLY A 738 34.88 -38.00 13.85
C GLY A 738 36.16 -37.14 13.85
N THR A 739 36.46 -36.54 12.70
CA THR A 739 37.55 -35.57 12.56
C THR A 739 37.24 -34.31 13.37
N GLN A 740 38.15 -33.93 14.27
CA GLN A 740 38.04 -32.69 15.05
C GLN A 740 39.41 -32.03 15.13
N ASN A 741 39.55 -30.82 14.58
CA ASN A 741 40.77 -30.02 14.70
C ASN A 741 40.61 -28.80 15.63
N ILE A 742 39.51 -28.79 16.39
CA ILE A 742 39.12 -27.78 17.37
C ILE A 742 39.20 -28.43 18.75
N SER A 743 39.72 -27.70 19.75
CA SER A 743 39.64 -28.15 21.15
C SER A 743 38.16 -28.23 21.59
N PRO A 744 37.65 -29.40 22.06
CA PRO A 744 36.26 -29.56 22.49
C PRO A 744 35.87 -28.63 23.65
N CYS A 745 34.56 -28.52 23.91
CA CYS A 745 34.05 -27.84 25.11
C CYS A 745 34.74 -28.36 26.37
N VAL A 746 35.25 -27.44 27.21
CA VAL A 746 35.58 -27.78 28.60
C VAL A 746 34.26 -27.81 29.39
N VAL A 747 33.89 -28.99 29.87
CA VAL A 747 32.63 -29.26 30.59
C VAL A 747 32.74 -28.92 32.07
#